data_AF-A0A2T4MZI1-F1
#
_entry.id   AF-A0A2T4MZI1-F1
#
_cell.length_a   1.000
_cell.length_b   1.000
_cell.length_c   1.000
_cell.angle_alpha   90.00
_cell.angle_beta   90.00
_cell.angle_gamma   90.00
#
_symmetry.space_group_name_H-M   'P 1'
#
loop_
_entity.id
_entity.type
_entity.pdbx_description
1 polymer ?
#
loop_
_entity_poly.entity_id
_entity_poly.type
_entity_poly.pdbx_seq_one_letter_code
_entity_poly.pdbx_strand_id
1 'polypeptide(L)'
;MNDKHAVSHSVISENEGHLLEKDGDKGIFFIGQWHWAKAVWNDDGRGEHITKKIGDNHYFLMCITHIGSNFIELNEPSGARLSSLHKRVLFSDAFEQLIFEPCHEQIIQDFINAGQEKSKAILGQISLLAAKFGLQVSGDVSSFVSGKSLPSPIQESSSTGIAVLSDVMDVNAFKGEMIVFKEKTLPSMQGDLERTCQVITKWVLASTMIPSAMMQSIKNDMKKIDDRIEDVGLYAGIDEDTVLVRDGIPAGADEMIHVMQRRLYMDEECLLDYDAGGMSFTKISEFDRWLCRNGNAERLLPFSKTVVAFKVRRKTKSYDNSIHAFVRFSLEKQDEQTFLYVRNGEKIYRISTMLDFDEMIFPSDDGFINEPVMVYMFCGKVKNVITVREYEQVLTQIEESKKAGDIDRHHSSLFDDIRHGRYQAFDNQNVYFDEINQYFSDKIKKYNKVSVVLQGLLDRSEALSPHGRISLSKPSDFIKHIKLIYDAEYVLYSGEKPDFEAFRAALNDKITSESVFVGQHEAFVQRETDRENKRRLRSAYGDELRELDRYIPANNEGPGKLAIASKQMKTGKAVFTWYREPSVNYMGRDYYDKKIKDSITVPFSMLLNASAYQKGDYKRFFSDPRTRQEYLKWAPYLLMAENYACGMEEPSRPV
;
A
#
# COMPACT_ATOMS: atom_id res chain seq x y z
N MET A 1 -48.89 15.72 48.62
CA MET A 1 -49.67 14.71 47.87
C MET A 1 -49.78 15.20 46.44
N ASN A 2 -48.69 14.99 45.69
CA ASN A 2 -48.57 14.06 44.56
C ASN A 2 -48.80 14.78 43.23
N ASP A 3 -47.78 15.56 42.86
CA ASP A 3 -47.65 16.11 41.52
C ASP A 3 -46.96 15.11 40.59
N LYS A 4 -47.60 14.94 39.44
CA LYS A 4 -47.16 14.19 38.28
C LYS A 4 -46.07 14.97 37.58
N HIS A 5 -44.83 14.47 37.59
CA HIS A 5 -43.87 14.78 36.54
C HIS A 5 -43.72 13.58 35.63
N ALA A 6 -44.23 13.76 34.40
CA ALA A 6 -44.08 12.88 33.28
C ALA A 6 -42.60 12.78 32.90
N VAL A 7 -42.03 11.58 32.99
CA VAL A 7 -40.78 11.24 32.33
C VAL A 7 -41.12 11.03 30.85
N SER A 8 -40.55 11.86 30.00
CA SER A 8 -40.67 11.75 28.55
C SER A 8 -40.08 10.42 28.09
N HIS A 9 -40.95 9.52 27.62
CA HIS A 9 -40.56 8.39 26.81
C HIS A 9 -39.96 8.89 25.49
N SER A 10 -38.64 8.99 25.42
CA SER A 10 -37.93 9.06 24.14
C SER A 10 -37.89 7.65 23.56
N VAL A 11 -38.51 7.51 22.39
CA VAL A 11 -38.51 6.33 21.53
C VAL A 11 -37.07 5.93 21.23
N ILE A 12 -36.57 4.89 21.91
CA ILE A 12 -35.37 4.15 21.51
C ILE A 12 -35.90 2.93 20.77
N SER A 13 -35.88 3.00 19.43
CA SER A 13 -36.08 1.84 18.56
C SER A 13 -35.11 0.73 18.98
N GLU A 14 -35.58 -0.52 18.95
CA GLU A 14 -34.85 -1.75 19.27
C GLU A 14 -33.36 -1.68 18.86
N ASN A 15 -32.50 -1.25 19.79
CA ASN A 15 -31.05 -1.26 19.63
C ASN A 15 -30.56 -2.61 20.15
N GLU A 16 -29.66 -3.24 19.39
CA GLU A 16 -28.93 -4.46 19.76
C GLU A 16 -28.13 -4.21 21.06
N GLY A 17 -28.78 -4.41 22.20
CA GLY A 17 -28.13 -4.36 23.51
C GLY A 17 -27.32 -5.63 23.72
N HIS A 18 -26.03 -5.47 24.03
CA HIS A 18 -25.19 -6.61 24.41
C HIS A 18 -25.25 -6.80 25.93
N LEU A 19 -25.91 -7.87 26.35
CA LEU A 19 -25.91 -8.32 27.75
C LEU A 19 -24.55 -8.97 28.04
N LEU A 20 -23.79 -8.38 28.95
CA LEU A 20 -22.60 -8.97 29.53
C LEU A 20 -22.89 -9.44 30.96
N GLU A 21 -22.35 -10.61 31.31
CA GLU A 21 -22.44 -11.18 32.66
C GLU A 21 -21.02 -11.55 33.12
N LYS A 22 -20.59 -11.02 34.27
CA LYS A 22 -19.32 -11.36 34.92
C LYS A 22 -19.54 -11.48 36.43
N ASP A 23 -19.18 -12.61 37.02
CA ASP A 23 -19.27 -12.86 38.47
C ASP A 23 -20.64 -12.55 39.12
N GLY A 24 -21.72 -12.70 38.36
CA GLY A 24 -23.10 -12.42 38.80
C GLY A 24 -23.58 -10.98 38.55
N ASP A 25 -22.69 -10.06 38.18
CA ASP A 25 -23.05 -8.73 37.71
C ASP A 25 -23.50 -8.80 36.25
N LYS A 26 -24.71 -8.28 36.00
CA LYS A 26 -25.31 -8.17 34.67
C LYS A 26 -25.35 -6.71 34.25
N GLY A 27 -24.68 -6.41 33.14
CA GLY A 27 -24.68 -5.09 32.52
C GLY A 27 -25.14 -5.19 31.08
N ILE A 28 -26.07 -4.33 30.67
CA ILE A 28 -26.44 -4.23 29.25
C ILE A 28 -25.79 -2.96 28.69
N PHE A 29 -24.95 -3.15 27.69
CA PHE A 29 -24.28 -2.06 26.98
C PHE A 29 -25.00 -1.78 25.67
N PHE A 30 -25.19 -0.51 25.37
CA PHE A 30 -25.81 -0.04 24.13
C PHE A 30 -24.95 1.02 23.46
N ILE A 31 -24.95 1.02 22.13
CA ILE A 31 -24.37 2.10 21.34
C ILE A 31 -25.07 3.42 21.70
N GLY A 32 -24.27 4.46 21.92
CA GLY A 32 -24.72 5.78 22.35
C GLY A 32 -24.71 6.01 23.86
N GLN A 33 -24.43 4.99 24.68
CA GLN A 33 -24.30 5.19 26.13
C GLN A 33 -22.98 5.87 26.49
N TRP A 34 -23.05 6.75 27.49
CA TRP A 34 -21.88 7.43 28.04
C TRP A 34 -21.36 6.74 29.29
N HIS A 35 -20.06 6.58 29.35
CA HIS A 35 -19.35 5.92 30.44
C HIS A 35 -18.11 6.71 30.83
N TRP A 36 -17.77 6.63 32.12
CA TRP A 36 -16.46 7.00 32.62
C TRP A 36 -15.50 5.86 32.33
N ALA A 37 -14.59 6.06 31.36
CA ALA A 37 -13.57 5.10 30.99
C ALA A 37 -12.28 5.37 31.75
N LYS A 38 -11.74 4.33 32.41
CA LYS A 38 -10.48 4.42 33.17
C LYS A 38 -9.34 4.91 32.27
N ALA A 39 -8.65 5.96 32.68
CA ALA A 39 -7.55 6.55 31.95
C ALA A 39 -6.28 5.69 32.02
N VAL A 40 -5.49 5.67 30.95
CA VAL A 40 -4.16 5.02 30.91
C VAL A 40 -3.05 6.03 31.26
N TRP A 41 -3.33 7.32 31.17
CA TRP A 41 -2.45 8.43 31.56
C TRP A 41 -3.23 9.50 32.31
N ASN A 42 -2.53 10.36 33.05
CA ASN A 42 -3.15 11.50 33.72
C ASN A 42 -3.50 12.59 32.72
N ASP A 43 -4.56 13.35 33.00
CA ASP A 43 -4.89 14.55 32.23
C ASP A 43 -3.68 15.49 32.18
N ASP A 44 -3.38 16.01 30.99
CA ASP A 44 -2.25 16.91 30.77
C ASP A 44 -2.53 18.34 31.27
N GLY A 45 -3.71 18.53 31.88
CA GLY A 45 -4.15 19.78 32.50
C GLY A 45 -4.59 20.83 31.50
N ARG A 46 -4.72 20.49 30.22
CA ARG A 46 -5.15 21.43 29.17
C ARG A 46 -6.65 21.71 29.20
N GLY A 47 -7.41 20.95 29.98
CA GLY A 47 -8.85 21.16 30.18
C GLY A 47 -9.68 20.91 28.92
N GLU A 48 -9.22 20.01 28.04
CA GLU A 48 -9.89 19.65 26.78
C GLU A 48 -10.87 18.48 26.93
N HIS A 49 -10.77 17.78 28.06
CA HIS A 49 -11.43 16.52 28.34
C HIS A 49 -12.29 16.66 29.60
N ILE A 50 -13.44 15.99 29.63
CA ILE A 50 -14.24 15.86 30.84
C ILE A 50 -13.68 14.71 31.66
N THR A 51 -13.09 15.01 32.82
CA THR A 51 -12.42 14.03 33.68
C THR A 51 -13.05 13.91 35.05
N LYS A 52 -12.99 12.71 35.63
CA LYS A 52 -13.39 12.44 37.02
C LYS A 52 -12.32 11.61 37.71
N LYS A 53 -11.94 11.98 38.94
CA LYS A 53 -11.02 11.19 39.77
C LYS A 53 -11.81 10.35 40.77
N ILE A 54 -11.54 9.05 40.82
CA ILE A 54 -12.18 8.11 41.75
C ILE A 54 -11.06 7.27 42.38
N GLY A 55 -10.82 7.47 43.68
CA GLY A 55 -9.64 6.94 44.36
C GLY A 55 -8.36 7.48 43.72
N ASP A 56 -7.44 6.58 43.36
CA ASP A 56 -6.17 6.92 42.71
C ASP A 56 -6.27 6.95 41.16
N ASN A 57 -7.41 6.57 40.59
CA ASN A 57 -7.59 6.46 39.16
C ASN A 57 -8.28 7.71 38.56
N HIS A 58 -7.87 8.09 37.35
CA HIS A 58 -8.56 9.08 36.53
C HIS A 58 -9.48 8.39 35.53
N TYR A 59 -10.58 9.03 35.19
CA TYR A 59 -11.55 8.57 34.22
C TYR A 59 -11.91 9.69 33.26
N PHE A 60 -12.10 9.35 31.98
CA PHE A 60 -12.58 10.26 30.94
C PHE A 60 -14.03 9.93 30.58
N LEU A 61 -14.86 10.95 30.36
CA LEU A 61 -16.21 10.76 29.87
C LEU A 61 -16.17 10.43 28.36
N MET A 62 -16.65 9.25 27.98
CA MET A 62 -16.63 8.78 26.59
C MET A 62 -17.94 8.11 26.21
N CYS A 63 -18.27 8.15 24.92
CA CYS A 63 -19.49 7.56 24.37
C CYS A 63 -19.17 6.21 23.71
N ILE A 64 -19.96 5.18 23.98
CA ILE A 64 -19.88 3.90 23.26
C ILE A 64 -20.32 4.12 21.81
N THR A 65 -19.38 4.03 20.87
CA THR A 65 -19.68 4.21 19.45
C THR A 65 -19.80 2.91 18.68
N HIS A 66 -19.21 1.84 19.20
CA HIS A 66 -19.27 0.53 18.58
C HIS A 66 -19.12 -0.57 19.64
N ILE A 67 -19.84 -1.66 19.44
CA ILE A 67 -19.72 -2.89 20.23
C ILE A 67 -19.36 -3.99 19.23
N GLY A 68 -18.18 -4.57 19.39
CA GLY A 68 -17.69 -5.67 18.56
C GLY A 68 -18.02 -7.03 19.17
N SER A 69 -17.41 -8.10 18.66
CA SER A 69 -17.67 -9.47 19.13
C SER A 69 -17.07 -9.76 20.51
N ASN A 70 -15.99 -9.06 20.89
CA ASN A 70 -15.29 -9.26 22.17
C ASN A 70 -14.85 -7.94 22.85
N PHE A 71 -15.21 -6.78 22.30
CA PHE A 71 -14.77 -5.48 22.79
C PHE A 71 -15.85 -4.40 22.69
N ILE A 72 -15.70 -3.36 23.51
CA ILE A 72 -16.47 -2.12 23.49
C ILE A 72 -15.53 -1.00 23.04
N GLU A 73 -15.92 -0.26 22.01
CA GLU A 73 -15.22 0.94 21.56
C GLU A 73 -15.91 2.20 22.08
N LEU A 74 -15.10 3.04 22.71
CA LEU A 74 -15.51 4.33 23.23
C LEU A 74 -14.72 5.44 22.55
N ASN A 75 -15.43 6.50 22.20
CA ASN A 75 -14.85 7.69 21.60
C ASN A 75 -15.29 8.94 22.35
N GLU A 76 -14.38 9.89 22.41
CA GLU A 76 -14.67 11.28 22.72
C GLU A 76 -15.08 12.01 21.43
N PRO A 77 -15.90 13.08 21.50
CA PRO A 77 -16.14 13.93 20.34
C PRO A 77 -14.83 14.42 19.70
N SER A 78 -14.79 14.49 18.37
CA SER A 78 -13.60 14.96 17.64
C SER A 78 -13.69 16.45 17.29
N GLY A 79 -12.54 17.13 17.24
CA GLY A 79 -12.43 18.55 16.88
C GLY A 79 -11.22 18.81 15.98
N ALA A 80 -11.34 19.74 15.03
CA ALA A 80 -10.38 19.93 13.92
C ALA A 80 -8.91 20.21 14.33
N ARG A 81 -8.65 20.60 15.58
CA ARG A 81 -7.31 20.94 16.10
C ARG A 81 -7.05 20.43 17.53
N LEU A 82 -7.93 19.58 18.06
CA LEU A 82 -7.84 19.06 19.43
C LEU A 82 -7.61 17.55 19.41
N SER A 83 -6.96 17.03 20.45
CA SER A 83 -6.88 15.58 20.63
C SER A 83 -8.28 15.02 20.92
N SER A 84 -8.62 13.94 20.22
CA SER A 84 -9.78 13.10 20.52
C SER A 84 -9.29 11.78 21.12
N LEU A 85 -9.88 11.38 22.24
CA LEU A 85 -9.59 10.10 22.85
C LEU A 85 -10.38 8.98 22.18
N HIS A 86 -9.68 7.89 21.88
CA HIS A 86 -10.23 6.62 21.39
C HIS A 86 -9.80 5.53 22.37
N LYS A 87 -10.72 4.65 22.76
CA LYS A 87 -10.42 3.53 23.64
C LYS A 87 -11.21 2.28 23.24
N ARG A 88 -10.54 1.13 23.25
CA ARG A 88 -11.19 -0.19 23.16
C ARG A 88 -10.97 -0.96 24.46
N VAL A 89 -12.02 -1.61 24.93
CA VAL A 89 -12.03 -2.38 26.18
C VAL A 89 -12.58 -3.77 25.89
N LEU A 90 -11.88 -4.82 26.29
CA LEU A 90 -12.39 -6.19 26.18
C LEU A 90 -13.62 -6.37 27.05
N PHE A 91 -14.54 -7.26 26.66
CA PHE A 91 -15.70 -7.60 27.49
C PHE A 91 -15.31 -8.13 28.87
N SER A 92 -14.19 -8.85 28.97
CA SER A 92 -13.64 -9.34 30.24
C SER A 92 -13.33 -8.22 31.23
N ASP A 93 -13.01 -7.03 30.73
CA ASP A 93 -12.51 -5.91 31.52
C ASP A 93 -13.54 -4.77 31.60
N ALA A 94 -14.68 -4.90 30.92
CA ALA A 94 -15.68 -3.84 30.77
C ALA A 94 -16.17 -3.32 32.13
N PHE A 95 -16.54 -4.21 33.05
CA PHE A 95 -17.03 -3.84 34.39
C PHE A 95 -15.98 -3.18 35.29
N GLU A 96 -14.69 -3.45 35.05
CA GLU A 96 -13.60 -2.86 35.82
C GLU A 96 -13.15 -1.50 35.25
N GLN A 97 -13.28 -1.33 33.94
CA GLN A 97 -12.78 -0.16 33.23
C GLN A 97 -13.84 0.89 32.91
N LEU A 98 -15.13 0.54 32.94
CA LEU A 98 -16.24 1.40 32.54
C LEU A 98 -17.24 1.58 33.67
N ILE A 99 -17.65 2.83 33.93
CA ILE A 99 -18.71 3.15 34.88
C ILE A 99 -19.79 3.94 34.13
N PHE A 100 -21.01 3.42 34.11
CA PHE A 100 -22.14 4.04 33.41
C PHE A 100 -22.50 5.42 34.00
N GLU A 101 -22.72 6.41 33.13
CA GLU A 101 -23.10 7.76 33.53
C GLU A 101 -24.49 8.14 32.98
N PRO A 102 -25.56 8.05 33.81
CA PRO A 102 -26.91 8.36 33.38
C PRO A 102 -27.14 9.86 33.13
N CYS A 103 -26.38 10.75 33.79
CA CYS A 103 -26.57 12.20 33.73
C CYS A 103 -25.55 12.90 32.80
N HIS A 104 -25.05 12.19 31.78
CA HIS A 104 -24.03 12.71 30.87
C HIS A 104 -24.43 14.02 30.15
N GLU A 105 -25.69 14.18 29.77
CA GLU A 105 -26.17 15.41 29.12
C GLU A 105 -25.94 16.64 30.00
N GLN A 106 -26.30 16.56 31.28
CA GLN A 106 -26.11 17.65 32.23
C GLN A 106 -24.61 17.97 32.40
N ILE A 107 -23.77 16.94 32.52
CA ILE A 107 -22.32 17.09 32.70
C ILE A 107 -21.68 17.78 31.49
N ILE A 108 -22.10 17.38 30.28
CA ILE A 108 -21.63 18.00 29.03
C ILE A 108 -22.11 19.46 28.94
N GLN A 109 -23.37 19.74 29.30
CA GLN A 109 -23.88 21.12 29.32
C GLN A 109 -23.17 21.99 30.35
N ASP A 110 -22.92 21.49 31.56
CA ASP A 110 -22.19 22.21 32.60
C ASP A 110 -20.76 22.53 32.14
N PHE A 111 -20.12 21.58 31.45
CA PHE A 111 -18.79 21.80 30.87
C PHE A 111 -18.80 22.86 29.76
N ILE A 112 -19.80 22.83 28.87
CA ILE A 112 -20.01 23.85 27.83
C ILE A 112 -20.24 25.23 28.47
N ASN A 113 -21.08 25.31 29.50
CA ASN A 113 -21.39 26.54 30.23
C ASN A 113 -20.14 27.13 30.90
N ALA A 114 -19.35 26.30 31.58
CA ALA A 114 -18.07 26.71 32.18
C ALA A 114 -17.08 27.25 31.12
N GLY A 115 -17.03 26.61 29.94
CA GLY A 115 -16.26 27.12 28.80
C GLY A 115 -16.75 28.48 28.30
N GLN A 116 -18.07 28.68 28.23
CA GLN A 116 -18.68 29.96 27.84
C GLN A 116 -18.42 31.07 28.87
N GLU A 117 -18.42 30.76 30.17
CA GLU A 117 -18.05 31.72 31.21
C GLU A 117 -16.57 32.10 31.12
N LYS A 118 -15.70 31.11 30.89
CA LYS A 118 -14.26 31.34 30.70
C LYS A 118 -13.98 32.23 29.48
N SER A 119 -14.64 31.99 28.35
CA SER A 119 -14.48 32.83 27.15
C SER A 119 -14.98 34.26 27.37
N LYS A 120 -16.11 34.44 28.07
CA LYS A 120 -16.60 35.77 28.51
C LYS A 120 -15.60 36.47 29.42
N ALA A 121 -14.97 35.76 30.36
CA ALA A 121 -13.97 36.33 31.25
C ALA A 121 -12.71 36.79 30.49
N ILE A 122 -12.21 35.98 29.54
CA ILE A 122 -11.06 36.34 28.70
C ILE A 122 -11.39 37.58 27.85
N LEU A 123 -12.57 37.63 27.23
CA LEU A 123 -13.00 38.80 26.47
C LEU A 123 -13.18 40.04 27.33
N GLY A 124 -13.69 39.89 28.56
CA GLY A 124 -13.75 40.96 29.55
C GLY A 124 -12.37 41.52 29.90
N GLN A 125 -11.36 40.66 30.04
CA GLN A 125 -9.97 41.08 30.28
C GLN A 125 -9.37 41.79 29.05
N ILE A 126 -9.60 41.27 27.85
CA ILE A 126 -9.18 41.92 26.60
C ILE A 126 -9.82 43.31 26.50
N SER A 127 -11.12 43.43 26.78
CA SER A 127 -11.86 44.69 26.75
C SER A 127 -11.33 45.70 27.79
N LEU A 128 -11.08 45.26 29.03
CA LEU A 128 -10.54 46.12 30.08
C LEU A 128 -9.14 46.63 29.75
N LEU A 129 -8.29 45.77 29.18
CA LEU A 129 -6.95 46.17 28.75
C LEU A 129 -7.00 47.07 27.51
N ALA A 130 -7.88 46.79 26.55
CA ALA A 130 -8.09 47.62 25.37
C ALA A 130 -8.62 49.02 25.72
N ALA A 131 -9.51 49.11 26.72
CA ALA A 131 -10.05 50.38 27.21
C ALA A 131 -8.96 51.31 27.78
N LYS A 132 -7.90 50.76 28.40
CA LYS A 132 -6.72 51.55 28.83
C LYS A 132 -6.03 52.27 27.68
N PHE A 133 -6.18 51.76 26.46
CA PHE A 133 -5.64 52.33 25.23
C PHE A 133 -6.68 53.11 24.41
N GLY A 134 -7.88 53.34 24.95
CA GLY A 134 -8.98 54.04 24.26
C GLY A 134 -9.64 53.23 23.14
N LEU A 135 -9.37 51.91 23.07
CA LEU A 135 -9.93 51.01 22.08
C LEU A 135 -11.24 50.39 22.58
N GLN A 136 -12.25 50.29 21.71
CA GLN A 136 -13.50 49.61 22.01
C GLN A 136 -13.51 48.21 21.42
N VAL A 137 -13.88 47.22 22.24
CA VAL A 137 -14.00 45.82 21.84
C VAL A 137 -15.47 45.44 21.74
N SER A 138 -15.97 45.26 20.52
CA SER A 138 -17.32 44.78 20.25
C SER A 138 -17.26 43.39 19.63
N GLY A 139 -17.63 42.35 20.38
CA GLY A 139 -17.74 40.99 19.87
C GLY A 139 -18.65 40.15 20.76
N ASP A 140 -19.65 39.50 20.17
CA ASP A 140 -20.54 38.57 20.86
C ASP A 140 -20.05 37.13 20.66
N VAL A 141 -19.80 36.42 21.77
CA VAL A 141 -19.35 35.02 21.80
C VAL A 141 -20.37 34.09 21.15
N SER A 142 -21.64 34.47 21.16
CA SER A 142 -22.74 33.69 20.59
C SER A 142 -22.55 33.41 19.07
N SER A 143 -21.87 34.30 18.36
CA SER A 143 -21.65 34.22 16.91
C SER A 143 -20.58 33.19 16.48
N PHE A 144 -19.70 32.78 17.41
CA PHE A 144 -18.58 31.85 17.15
C PHE A 144 -19.04 30.40 16.89
N VAL A 145 -20.18 30.00 17.47
CA VAL A 145 -20.75 28.64 17.37
C VAL A 145 -21.10 28.24 15.92
N SER A 146 -21.16 29.21 14.99
CA SER A 146 -21.54 29.00 13.58
C SER A 146 -20.38 28.79 12.59
N GLY A 147 -19.12 28.72 13.05
CA GLY A 147 -17.97 28.38 12.18
C GLY A 147 -17.53 29.46 11.19
N LYS A 148 -17.91 30.73 11.40
CA LYS A 148 -17.41 31.88 10.62
C LYS A 148 -16.20 32.53 11.31
N SER A 149 -15.31 33.10 10.49
CA SER A 149 -14.02 33.73 10.84
C SER A 149 -14.06 34.65 12.07
N LEU A 150 -12.93 34.72 12.78
CA LEU A 150 -12.69 35.65 13.89
C LEU A 150 -13.22 37.07 13.56
N PRO A 151 -14.12 37.65 14.39
CA PRO A 151 -14.33 39.09 14.34
C PRO A 151 -13.02 39.75 14.74
N SER A 152 -12.56 40.74 13.98
CA SER A 152 -11.50 41.64 14.46
C SER A 152 -12.06 42.37 15.69
N PRO A 153 -11.53 42.13 16.91
CA PRO A 153 -12.19 42.58 18.13
C PRO A 153 -12.04 44.09 18.36
N ILE A 154 -11.48 44.87 17.42
CA ILE A 154 -11.11 46.27 17.64
C ILE A 154 -11.70 47.11 16.51
N GLN A 155 -12.60 48.04 16.84
CA GLN A 155 -12.98 49.14 15.96
C GLN A 155 -12.30 50.43 16.43
N GLU A 156 -11.76 51.21 15.49
CA GLU A 156 -11.23 52.55 15.77
C GLU A 156 -12.37 53.52 16.07
N SER A 157 -12.47 53.99 17.30
CA SER A 157 -13.24 55.19 17.64
C SER A 157 -12.31 56.40 17.58
N SER A 158 -12.49 57.24 16.56
CA SER A 158 -11.59 58.38 16.24
C SER A 158 -11.59 59.52 17.25
N SER A 159 -12.42 59.48 18.30
CA SER A 159 -12.64 60.58 19.25
C SER A 159 -12.12 60.37 20.67
N THR A 160 -11.73 59.14 21.06
CA THR A 160 -11.32 58.81 22.45
C THR A 160 -9.82 58.72 22.66
N GLY A 161 -9.04 58.38 21.62
CA GLY A 161 -7.59 58.21 21.74
C GLY A 161 -6.82 59.49 22.11
N ILE A 162 -7.31 60.66 21.68
CA ILE A 162 -6.69 61.95 21.97
C ILE A 162 -6.92 62.38 23.43
N ALA A 163 -8.07 62.03 24.02
CA ALA A 163 -8.41 62.37 25.41
C ALA A 163 -7.61 61.55 26.44
N VAL A 164 -7.22 60.31 26.08
CA VAL A 164 -6.36 59.46 26.92
C VAL A 164 -4.91 59.97 26.90
N LEU A 165 -4.42 60.42 25.74
CA LEU A 165 -3.06 60.95 25.59
C LEU A 165 -2.83 62.27 26.34
N SER A 166 -3.87 63.06 26.59
CA SER A 166 -3.76 64.32 27.36
C SER A 166 -3.59 64.13 28.87
N ASP A 167 -3.90 62.94 29.41
CA ASP A 167 -3.85 62.64 30.85
C ASP A 167 -2.61 61.81 31.26
N VAL A 168 -1.78 61.38 30.31
CA VAL A 168 -0.62 60.51 30.54
C VAL A 168 0.64 61.33 30.79
N MET A 169 1.23 61.20 31.99
CA MET A 169 2.45 61.92 32.39
C MET A 169 3.74 61.42 31.70
N ASP A 170 3.77 60.17 31.19
CA ASP A 170 4.92 59.57 30.48
C ASP A 170 4.48 58.78 29.24
N VAL A 171 4.64 59.40 28.07
CA VAL A 171 4.26 58.86 26.75
C VAL A 171 5.11 57.64 26.34
N ASN A 172 6.38 57.56 26.78
CA ASN A 172 7.27 56.46 26.41
C ASN A 172 6.92 55.18 27.16
N ALA A 173 6.55 55.28 28.45
CA ALA A 173 6.05 54.17 29.23
C ALA A 173 4.74 53.61 28.63
N PHE A 174 3.78 54.48 28.29
CA PHE A 174 2.52 54.10 27.64
C PHE A 174 2.73 53.39 26.29
N LYS A 175 3.65 53.89 25.45
CA LYS A 175 4.03 53.23 24.20
C LYS A 175 4.62 51.84 24.44
N GLY A 176 5.46 51.68 25.46
CA GLY A 176 6.02 50.39 25.86
C GLY A 176 4.95 49.38 26.28
N GLU A 177 3.99 49.78 27.10
CA GLU A 177 2.86 48.94 27.51
C GLU A 177 1.96 48.55 26.33
N MET A 178 1.71 49.47 25.39
CA MET A 178 0.91 49.19 24.19
C MET A 178 1.60 48.20 23.25
N ILE A 179 2.93 48.26 23.12
CA ILE A 179 3.71 47.28 22.36
C ILE A 179 3.64 45.91 23.03
N VAL A 180 3.85 45.82 24.35
CA VAL A 180 3.74 44.55 25.09
C VAL A 180 2.33 43.96 24.98
N PHE A 181 1.30 44.79 25.06
CA PHE A 181 -0.08 44.38 24.87
C PHE A 181 -0.31 43.81 23.47
N LYS A 182 0.12 44.51 22.42
CA LYS A 182 -0.05 44.08 21.02
C LYS A 182 0.76 42.83 20.66
N GLU A 183 2.00 42.72 21.12
CA GLU A 183 2.93 41.68 20.69
C GLU A 183 2.88 40.41 21.54
N LYS A 184 2.47 40.51 22.81
CA LYS A 184 2.50 39.38 23.75
C LYS A 184 1.15 39.08 24.37
N THR A 185 0.54 40.06 25.06
CA THR A 185 -0.66 39.82 25.87
C THR A 185 -1.88 39.51 25.02
N LEU A 186 -2.14 40.30 23.96
CA LEU A 186 -3.29 40.10 23.08
C LEU A 186 -3.19 38.79 22.29
N PRO A 187 -2.07 38.43 21.63
CA PRO A 187 -1.95 37.14 20.95
C PRO A 187 -2.10 35.95 21.91
N SER A 188 -1.56 36.04 23.13
CA SER A 188 -1.72 34.99 24.15
C SER A 188 -3.19 34.81 24.54
N MET A 189 -3.90 35.90 24.86
CA MET A 189 -5.32 35.86 25.22
C MET A 189 -6.21 35.42 24.04
N GLN A 190 -5.87 35.81 22.81
CA GLN A 190 -6.53 35.30 21.60
C GLN A 190 -6.33 33.80 21.44
N GLY A 191 -5.11 33.29 21.66
CA GLY A 191 -4.83 31.85 21.65
C GLY A 191 -5.63 31.07 22.70
N ASP A 192 -5.72 31.59 23.92
CA ASP A 192 -6.52 30.99 25.00
C ASP A 192 -8.02 30.99 24.68
N LEU A 193 -8.52 32.08 24.09
CA LEU A 193 -9.91 32.20 23.64
C LEU A 193 -10.20 31.21 22.51
N GLU A 194 -9.36 31.17 21.48
CA GLU A 194 -9.48 30.23 20.35
C GLU A 194 -9.50 28.78 20.83
N ARG A 195 -8.58 28.42 21.75
CA ARG A 195 -8.55 27.08 22.33
C ARG A 195 -9.82 26.76 23.10
N THR A 196 -10.28 27.68 23.97
CA THR A 196 -11.49 27.50 24.76
C THR A 196 -12.71 27.29 23.84
N CYS A 197 -12.81 28.08 22.77
CA CYS A 197 -13.92 27.94 21.83
C CYS A 197 -13.84 26.63 21.01
N GLN A 198 -12.65 26.17 20.62
CA GLN A 198 -12.49 24.86 19.98
C GLN A 198 -12.95 23.71 20.90
N VAL A 199 -12.67 23.81 22.21
CA VAL A 199 -13.13 22.83 23.21
C VAL A 199 -14.66 22.86 23.33
N ILE A 200 -15.28 24.04 23.37
CA ILE A 200 -16.74 24.17 23.35
C ILE A 200 -17.32 23.51 22.10
N THR A 201 -16.79 23.82 20.90
CA THR A 201 -17.27 23.22 19.65
C THR A 201 -17.16 21.69 19.66
N LYS A 202 -16.03 21.15 20.12
CA LYS A 202 -15.82 19.70 20.28
C LYS A 202 -16.95 19.07 21.11
N TRP A 203 -17.28 19.65 22.27
CA TRP A 203 -18.28 19.09 23.17
C TRP A 203 -19.74 19.39 22.77
N VAL A 204 -20.01 20.45 22.01
CA VAL A 204 -21.32 20.66 21.37
C VAL A 204 -21.64 19.53 20.37
N LEU A 205 -20.63 19.02 19.65
CA LEU A 205 -20.77 17.91 18.71
C LEU A 205 -21.06 16.57 19.40
N ALA A 206 -20.94 16.46 20.72
CA ALA A 206 -21.23 15.23 21.47
C ALA A 206 -22.65 14.69 21.21
N SER A 207 -23.64 15.58 21.06
CA SER A 207 -25.03 15.21 20.75
C SER A 207 -25.21 14.55 19.38
N THR A 208 -24.25 14.74 18.47
CA THR A 208 -24.26 14.14 17.12
C THR A 208 -23.61 12.75 17.06
N MET A 209 -23.00 12.29 18.16
CA MET A 209 -22.30 11.00 18.20
C MET A 209 -23.25 9.82 18.04
N ILE A 210 -24.44 9.88 18.64
CA ILE A 210 -25.42 8.79 18.57
C ILE A 210 -25.92 8.58 17.12
N PRO A 211 -26.43 9.63 16.40
CA PRO A 211 -26.78 9.47 14.98
C PRO A 211 -25.62 9.04 14.09
N SER A 212 -24.39 9.51 14.38
CA SER A 212 -23.20 9.16 13.61
C SER A 212 -22.83 7.68 13.75
N ALA A 213 -22.95 7.12 14.96
CA ALA A 213 -22.73 5.70 15.20
C ALA A 213 -23.77 4.83 14.48
N MET A 214 -25.05 5.22 14.49
CA MET A 214 -26.11 4.55 13.73
C MET A 214 -25.88 4.62 12.21
N MET A 215 -25.40 5.76 11.69
CA MET A 215 -25.08 5.88 10.26
C MET A 215 -23.95 4.93 9.84
N GLN A 216 -23.02 4.62 10.75
CA GLN A 216 -21.92 3.70 10.48
C GLN A 216 -22.41 2.25 10.30
N SER A 217 -23.40 1.79 11.09
CA SER A 217 -23.97 0.46 10.90
C SER A 217 -24.68 0.32 9.55
N ILE A 218 -25.47 1.33 9.16
CA ILE A 218 -26.14 1.37 7.85
C ILE A 218 -25.13 1.30 6.70
N LYS A 219 -24.02 2.04 6.78
CA LYS A 219 -22.94 1.98 5.77
C LYS A 219 -22.34 0.58 5.66
N ASN A 220 -22.15 -0.12 6.78
CA ASN A 220 -21.64 -1.49 6.77
C ASN A 220 -22.62 -2.46 6.09
N ASP A 221 -23.92 -2.29 6.29
CA ASP A 221 -24.93 -3.11 5.61
C ASP A 221 -25.04 -2.79 4.11
N MET A 222 -24.93 -1.52 3.72
CA MET A 222 -24.82 -1.14 2.31
C MET A 222 -23.63 -1.82 1.64
N LYS A 223 -22.46 -1.85 2.31
CA LYS A 223 -21.28 -2.56 1.80
C LYS A 223 -21.55 -4.04 1.54
N LYS A 224 -22.29 -4.74 2.43
CA LYS A 224 -22.67 -6.16 2.22
C LYS A 224 -23.56 -6.36 0.99
N ILE A 225 -24.43 -5.40 0.69
CA ILE A 225 -25.29 -5.43 -0.50
C ILE A 225 -24.45 -5.24 -1.76
N ASP A 226 -23.56 -4.23 -1.78
CA ASP A 226 -22.66 -3.95 -2.90
C ASP A 226 -21.77 -5.17 -3.20
N ASP A 227 -21.20 -5.76 -2.15
CA ASP A 227 -20.43 -6.99 -2.17
C ASP A 227 -21.18 -8.15 -2.83
N ARG A 228 -22.49 -8.30 -2.55
CA ARG A 228 -23.33 -9.35 -3.13
C ARG A 228 -23.67 -9.07 -4.58
N ILE A 229 -23.88 -7.81 -4.95
CA ILE A 229 -24.08 -7.39 -6.34
C ILE A 229 -22.84 -7.72 -7.16
N GLU A 230 -21.65 -7.44 -6.62
CA GLU A 230 -20.36 -7.78 -7.25
C GLU A 230 -20.24 -9.29 -7.47
N ASP A 231 -20.50 -10.11 -6.44
CA ASP A 231 -20.42 -11.58 -6.53
C ASP A 231 -21.42 -12.15 -7.56
N VAL A 232 -22.65 -11.59 -7.64
CA VAL A 232 -23.65 -11.97 -8.66
C VAL A 232 -23.21 -11.52 -10.05
N GLY A 233 -22.64 -10.32 -10.18
CA GLY A 233 -22.12 -9.81 -11.46
C GLY A 233 -20.98 -10.66 -12.00
N LEU A 234 -20.08 -11.10 -11.11
CA LEU A 234 -19.00 -12.02 -11.41
C LEU A 234 -19.54 -13.42 -11.79
N TYR A 235 -20.52 -13.93 -11.06
CA TYR A 235 -21.20 -15.18 -11.40
C TYR A 235 -21.93 -15.09 -12.74
N ALA A 236 -22.56 -13.96 -13.08
CA ALA A 236 -23.32 -13.82 -14.33
C ALA A 236 -22.41 -13.48 -15.52
N GLY A 237 -21.18 -13.06 -15.27
CA GLY A 237 -20.22 -12.62 -16.28
C GLY A 237 -20.57 -11.28 -16.93
N ILE A 238 -21.15 -10.35 -16.17
CA ILE A 238 -21.62 -9.04 -16.70
C ILE A 238 -20.47 -8.24 -17.33
N ASP A 239 -19.32 -8.24 -16.68
CA ASP A 239 -18.10 -7.54 -17.12
C ASP A 239 -17.03 -8.52 -17.64
N GLU A 240 -17.45 -9.65 -18.19
CA GLU A 240 -16.55 -10.65 -18.77
C GLU A 240 -16.54 -10.59 -20.30
N ASP A 241 -15.33 -10.58 -20.87
CA ASP A 241 -15.15 -10.74 -22.32
C ASP A 241 -14.40 -12.05 -22.59
N THR A 242 -14.97 -12.88 -23.46
CA THR A 242 -14.45 -14.21 -23.80
C THR A 242 -14.05 -14.24 -25.26
N VAL A 243 -12.77 -14.51 -25.51
CA VAL A 243 -12.19 -14.60 -26.85
C VAL A 243 -11.68 -16.01 -27.09
N LEU A 244 -12.13 -16.63 -28.18
CA LEU A 244 -11.57 -17.89 -28.68
C LEU A 244 -10.19 -17.63 -29.29
N VAL A 245 -9.15 -18.18 -28.69
CA VAL A 245 -7.74 -17.99 -29.07
C VAL A 245 -7.28 -19.09 -30.04
N ARG A 246 -7.65 -20.33 -29.74
CA ARG A 246 -7.38 -21.50 -30.59
C ARG A 246 -8.65 -22.31 -30.70
N ASP A 247 -9.06 -22.62 -31.92
CA ASP A 247 -10.18 -23.54 -32.17
C ASP A 247 -9.65 -24.97 -32.36
N GLY A 248 -10.52 -25.96 -32.19
CA GLY A 248 -10.18 -27.38 -32.25
C GLY A 248 -11.20 -28.27 -31.56
N ILE A 249 -10.82 -29.53 -31.34
CA ILE A 249 -11.69 -30.51 -30.68
C ILE A 249 -11.71 -30.26 -29.15
N PRO A 250 -12.88 -30.11 -28.52
CA PRO A 250 -12.98 -29.96 -27.07
C PRO A 250 -12.64 -31.27 -26.35
N ALA A 251 -12.20 -31.17 -25.09
CA ALA A 251 -11.93 -32.35 -24.26
C ALA A 251 -13.20 -33.11 -23.90
N GLY A 252 -13.05 -34.37 -23.46
CA GLY A 252 -14.18 -35.20 -23.05
C GLY A 252 -14.99 -34.61 -21.88
N ALA A 253 -16.26 -34.99 -21.77
CA ALA A 253 -17.16 -34.49 -20.73
C ALA A 253 -16.74 -34.86 -19.30
N ASP A 254 -16.14 -36.04 -19.14
CA ASP A 254 -15.69 -36.60 -17.86
C ASP A 254 -14.24 -36.19 -17.51
N GLU A 255 -13.57 -35.42 -18.36
CA GLU A 255 -12.21 -34.98 -18.07
C GLU A 255 -12.17 -33.97 -16.92
N MET A 256 -11.19 -34.17 -16.04
CA MET A 256 -10.99 -33.37 -14.85
C MET A 256 -10.39 -32.00 -15.19
N ILE A 257 -10.92 -30.95 -14.58
CA ILE A 257 -10.47 -29.57 -14.76
C ILE A 257 -9.33 -29.30 -13.79
N HIS A 258 -8.18 -28.90 -14.33
CA HIS A 258 -6.98 -28.59 -13.56
C HIS A 258 -6.87 -27.08 -13.40
N VAL A 259 -6.84 -26.59 -12.16
CA VAL A 259 -6.69 -25.15 -11.87
C VAL A 259 -5.29 -24.94 -11.29
N MET A 260 -4.47 -24.14 -11.97
CA MET A 260 -3.09 -23.88 -11.55
C MET A 260 -3.06 -22.78 -10.48
N GLN A 261 -2.35 -23.01 -9.38
CA GLN A 261 -2.31 -22.09 -8.25
C GLN A 261 -1.66 -20.75 -8.56
N ARG A 262 -0.53 -20.80 -9.28
CA ARG A 262 0.30 -19.63 -9.49
C ARG A 262 -0.12 -18.89 -10.75
N ARG A 263 -0.34 -17.59 -10.62
CA ARG A 263 -0.49 -16.67 -11.76
C ARG A 263 0.84 -16.52 -12.49
N LEU A 264 0.82 -16.65 -13.81
CA LEU A 264 1.98 -16.48 -14.67
C LEU A 264 2.05 -15.06 -15.26
N TYR A 265 3.22 -14.67 -15.76
CA TYR A 265 3.44 -13.35 -16.35
C TYR A 265 3.78 -13.48 -17.84
N MET A 266 3.03 -12.79 -18.69
CA MET A 266 3.12 -12.99 -20.15
C MET A 266 4.50 -12.60 -20.70
N ASP A 267 5.08 -11.51 -20.21
CA ASP A 267 6.42 -11.06 -20.59
C ASP A 267 7.52 -12.05 -20.19
N GLU A 268 7.44 -12.59 -18.97
CA GLU A 268 8.33 -13.65 -18.46
C GLU A 268 8.26 -14.91 -19.33
N GLU A 269 7.05 -15.34 -19.71
CA GLU A 269 6.83 -16.58 -20.45
C GLU A 269 7.14 -16.47 -21.95
N CYS A 270 6.95 -15.31 -22.58
CA CYS A 270 7.27 -15.08 -24.00
C CYS A 270 8.77 -14.94 -24.31
N LEU A 271 9.61 -14.75 -23.29
CA LEU A 271 11.07 -14.64 -23.45
C LEU A 271 11.75 -15.95 -23.89
N LEU A 272 11.01 -17.05 -23.98
CA LEU A 272 11.47 -18.33 -24.51
C LEU A 272 11.96 -18.31 -25.96
N ASP A 273 11.49 -17.34 -26.75
CA ASP A 273 11.65 -17.30 -28.20
C ASP A 273 11.95 -15.87 -28.67
N TYR A 274 13.03 -15.27 -28.14
CA TYR A 274 13.24 -13.82 -28.22
C TYR A 274 14.48 -13.33 -28.97
N ASP A 275 14.21 -12.47 -29.97
CA ASP A 275 15.16 -11.64 -30.72
C ASP A 275 15.12 -10.14 -30.35
N ALA A 276 14.34 -9.66 -29.36
CA ALA A 276 14.15 -8.19 -29.23
C ALA A 276 13.81 -7.58 -27.84
N GLY A 277 14.42 -7.99 -26.71
CA GLY A 277 14.21 -7.31 -25.39
C GLY A 277 12.80 -7.22 -24.73
N GLY A 278 12.14 -8.36 -24.45
CA GLY A 278 10.79 -8.48 -23.86
C GLY A 278 9.63 -8.03 -24.78
N MET A 279 8.54 -8.81 -24.88
CA MET A 279 7.35 -8.38 -25.66
C MET A 279 6.75 -7.12 -25.05
N SER A 280 6.81 -6.00 -25.77
CA SER A 280 5.89 -4.88 -25.56
C SER A 280 4.58 -5.25 -26.24
N PHE A 281 3.65 -5.88 -25.51
CA PHE A 281 2.31 -6.11 -26.04
C PHE A 281 1.65 -4.75 -26.31
N THR A 282 1.72 -4.27 -27.54
CA THR A 282 0.83 -3.20 -28.00
C THR A 282 -0.60 -3.71 -28.09
N LYS A 283 -0.77 -5.02 -28.30
CA LYS A 283 -2.06 -5.72 -28.34
C LYS A 283 -1.92 -7.11 -27.72
N ILE A 284 -2.88 -7.48 -26.88
CA ILE A 284 -2.95 -8.80 -26.24
C ILE A 284 -3.06 -9.96 -27.25
N SER A 285 -3.60 -9.71 -28.44
CA SER A 285 -3.71 -10.71 -29.52
C SER A 285 -2.35 -11.20 -30.07
N GLU A 286 -1.26 -10.49 -29.77
CA GLU A 286 0.09 -10.96 -30.08
C GLU A 286 0.51 -12.11 -29.17
N PHE A 287 0.14 -12.06 -27.87
CA PHE A 287 0.33 -13.16 -26.93
C PHE A 287 -0.47 -14.39 -27.36
N ASP A 288 -1.75 -14.19 -27.72
CA ASP A 288 -2.62 -15.26 -28.20
C ASP A 288 -1.99 -16.02 -29.36
N ARG A 289 -1.44 -15.29 -30.34
CA ARG A 289 -0.75 -15.88 -31.50
C ARG A 289 0.52 -16.62 -31.10
N TRP A 290 1.29 -16.09 -30.14
CA TRP A 290 2.50 -16.72 -29.63
C TRP A 290 2.20 -18.01 -28.86
N LEU A 291 1.13 -18.02 -28.05
CA LEU A 291 0.68 -19.19 -27.29
C LEU A 291 0.31 -20.35 -28.22
N CYS A 292 -0.26 -20.04 -29.39
CA CYS A 292 -0.60 -21.02 -30.42
C CYS A 292 0.60 -21.56 -31.23
N ARG A 293 1.83 -21.07 -31.00
CA ARG A 293 3.05 -21.60 -31.66
C ARG A 293 3.53 -22.89 -30.99
N ASN A 294 4.30 -23.68 -31.74
CA ASN A 294 4.76 -25.04 -31.42
C ASN A 294 5.12 -25.26 -29.93
N GLY A 295 4.27 -26.01 -29.20
CA GLY A 295 4.55 -26.52 -27.86
C GLY A 295 4.37 -25.53 -26.70
N ASN A 296 4.08 -24.25 -26.96
CA ASN A 296 3.94 -23.23 -25.90
C ASN A 296 2.67 -23.44 -25.08
N ALA A 297 1.55 -23.72 -25.75
CA ALA A 297 0.29 -24.03 -25.09
C ALA A 297 0.40 -25.29 -24.23
N GLU A 298 1.07 -26.33 -24.71
CA GLU A 298 1.24 -27.59 -23.98
C GLU A 298 2.20 -27.45 -22.79
N ARG A 299 3.14 -26.49 -22.84
CA ARG A 299 4.01 -26.17 -21.71
C ARG A 299 3.28 -25.38 -20.61
N LEU A 300 2.46 -24.41 -21.00
CA LEU A 300 1.78 -23.50 -20.07
C LEU A 300 0.44 -24.02 -19.56
N LEU A 301 -0.26 -24.79 -20.39
CA LEU A 301 -1.58 -25.37 -20.14
C LEU A 301 -1.47 -26.89 -20.34
N PRO A 302 -0.76 -27.63 -19.45
CA PRO A 302 -0.30 -28.99 -19.73
C PRO A 302 -1.40 -30.04 -19.81
N PHE A 303 -2.51 -29.86 -19.09
CA PHE A 303 -3.61 -30.81 -19.08
C PHE A 303 -4.67 -30.44 -20.13
N SER A 304 -5.43 -31.43 -20.58
CA SER A 304 -6.49 -31.25 -21.57
C SER A 304 -7.56 -30.23 -21.13
N LYS A 305 -7.97 -30.22 -19.85
CA LYS A 305 -8.75 -29.13 -19.26
C LYS A 305 -7.90 -28.41 -18.21
N THR A 306 -7.36 -27.24 -18.56
CA THR A 306 -6.49 -26.45 -17.67
C THR A 306 -6.94 -25.00 -17.60
N VAL A 307 -6.91 -24.43 -16.39
CA VAL A 307 -7.17 -23.02 -16.14
C VAL A 307 -5.93 -22.37 -15.51
N VAL A 308 -5.47 -21.27 -16.10
CA VAL A 308 -4.29 -20.51 -15.63
C VAL A 308 -4.57 -19.02 -15.69
N ALA A 309 -4.27 -18.31 -14.60
CA ALA A 309 -4.28 -16.86 -14.59
C ALA A 309 -2.96 -16.31 -15.16
N PHE A 310 -3.05 -15.32 -16.04
CA PHE A 310 -1.91 -14.58 -16.58
C PHE A 310 -2.06 -13.09 -16.27
N LYS A 311 -0.98 -12.43 -15.89
CA LYS A 311 -0.87 -10.96 -15.87
C LYS A 311 0.08 -10.51 -16.96
N VAL A 312 -0.17 -9.35 -17.58
CA VAL A 312 0.71 -8.85 -18.64
C VAL A 312 2.15 -8.67 -18.13
N ARG A 313 2.32 -8.05 -16.95
CA ARG A 313 3.63 -7.86 -16.30
C ARG A 313 3.59 -8.02 -14.79
N ARG A 314 4.70 -8.47 -14.20
CA ARG A 314 4.88 -8.51 -12.74
C ARG A 314 5.06 -7.12 -12.13
N LYS A 315 5.75 -6.23 -12.83
CA LYS A 315 6.02 -4.85 -12.41
C LYS A 315 5.62 -3.90 -13.51
N THR A 316 5.03 -2.78 -13.12
CA THR A 316 4.66 -1.68 -14.02
C THR A 316 5.92 -1.14 -14.71
N LYS A 317 5.87 -0.96 -16.03
CA LYS A 317 7.00 -0.43 -16.79
C LYS A 317 7.12 1.07 -16.55
N SER A 318 8.33 1.54 -16.29
CA SER A 318 8.65 2.98 -16.28
C SER A 318 8.63 3.48 -17.73
N TYR A 319 7.56 4.17 -18.13
CA TYR A 319 7.46 4.79 -19.46
C TYR A 319 8.18 6.14 -19.46
N ASP A 320 8.85 6.49 -20.57
CA ASP A 320 9.53 7.77 -20.72
C ASP A 320 8.55 8.96 -20.56
N ASN A 321 9.05 10.05 -19.96
CA ASN A 321 8.28 11.27 -19.70
C ASN A 321 7.94 12.05 -20.97
N SER A 322 8.41 11.61 -22.14
CA SER A 322 8.00 12.14 -23.44
C SER A 322 6.56 11.81 -23.81
N ILE A 323 5.93 10.86 -23.11
CA ILE A 323 4.52 10.47 -23.32
C ILE A 323 3.62 11.27 -22.38
N HIS A 324 2.49 11.79 -22.89
CA HIS A 324 1.49 12.49 -22.09
C HIS A 324 1.00 11.63 -20.91
N ALA A 325 0.86 12.25 -19.73
CA ALA A 325 0.51 11.58 -18.47
C ALA A 325 -0.76 10.70 -18.56
N PHE A 326 -1.75 11.11 -19.36
CA PHE A 326 -2.98 10.35 -19.59
C PHE A 326 -2.73 9.05 -20.38
N VAL A 327 -1.88 9.10 -21.41
CA VAL A 327 -1.50 7.92 -22.20
C VAL A 327 -0.66 6.98 -21.35
N ARG A 328 0.26 7.53 -20.54
CA ARG A 328 1.04 6.74 -19.58
C ARG A 328 0.14 6.00 -18.58
N PHE A 329 -0.80 6.70 -17.95
CA PHE A 329 -1.75 6.07 -17.02
C PHE A 329 -2.56 4.95 -17.68
N SER A 330 -2.98 5.15 -18.94
CA SER A 330 -3.69 4.10 -19.70
C SER A 330 -2.81 2.88 -19.99
N LEU A 331 -1.52 3.07 -20.27
CA LEU A 331 -0.57 1.99 -20.52
C LEU A 331 -0.21 1.24 -19.24
N GLU A 332 -0.02 1.96 -18.13
CA GLU A 332 0.21 1.38 -16.80
C GLU A 332 -0.97 0.49 -16.38
N LYS A 333 -2.21 0.96 -16.61
CA LYS A 333 -3.42 0.16 -16.34
C LYS A 333 -3.52 -1.11 -17.21
N GLN A 334 -3.02 -1.07 -18.44
CA GLN A 334 -2.98 -2.24 -19.33
C GLN A 334 -1.91 -3.26 -18.88
N ASP A 335 -0.75 -2.80 -18.40
CA ASP A 335 0.29 -3.68 -17.83
C ASP A 335 -0.21 -4.45 -16.60
N GLU A 336 -1.20 -3.88 -15.89
CA GLU A 336 -1.75 -4.46 -14.69
C GLU A 336 -2.90 -5.45 -14.95
N GLN A 337 -3.37 -5.57 -16.19
CA GLN A 337 -4.54 -6.38 -16.53
C GLN A 337 -4.25 -7.89 -16.36
N THR A 338 -5.20 -8.58 -15.75
CA THR A 338 -5.19 -10.04 -15.57
C THR A 338 -6.19 -10.72 -16.47
N PHE A 339 -5.81 -11.89 -16.98
CA PHE A 339 -6.60 -12.72 -17.89
C PHE A 339 -6.61 -14.16 -17.39
N LEU A 340 -7.73 -14.83 -17.56
CA LEU A 340 -7.86 -16.27 -17.31
C LEU A 340 -7.80 -17.00 -18.66
N TYR A 341 -6.78 -17.84 -18.84
CA TYR A 341 -6.68 -18.72 -20.00
C TYR A 341 -7.22 -20.10 -19.65
N VAL A 342 -8.17 -20.57 -20.46
CA VAL A 342 -8.83 -21.86 -20.29
C VAL A 342 -8.55 -22.73 -21.50
N ARG A 343 -7.81 -23.82 -21.31
CA ARG A 343 -7.65 -24.89 -22.28
C ARG A 343 -8.74 -25.93 -22.07
N ASN A 344 -9.35 -26.36 -23.16
CA ASN A 344 -10.34 -27.42 -23.20
C ASN A 344 -10.12 -28.28 -24.45
N GLY A 345 -9.34 -29.35 -24.28
CA GLY A 345 -8.80 -30.17 -25.36
C GLY A 345 -7.81 -29.37 -26.19
N GLU A 346 -8.15 -29.19 -27.47
CA GLU A 346 -7.41 -28.34 -28.39
C GLU A 346 -7.87 -26.87 -28.32
N LYS A 347 -9.08 -26.61 -27.82
CA LYS A 347 -9.60 -25.24 -27.71
C LYS A 347 -8.90 -24.47 -26.62
N ILE A 348 -8.63 -23.19 -26.88
CA ILE A 348 -8.09 -22.26 -25.89
C ILE A 348 -8.93 -20.99 -25.93
N TYR A 349 -9.38 -20.57 -24.75
CA TYR A 349 -10.14 -19.36 -24.53
C TYR A 349 -9.33 -18.40 -23.65
N ARG A 350 -9.44 -17.11 -23.93
CA ARG A 350 -9.00 -16.05 -23.03
C ARG A 350 -10.24 -15.35 -22.50
N ILE A 351 -10.33 -15.25 -21.18
CA ILE A 351 -11.39 -14.57 -20.47
C ILE A 351 -10.77 -13.39 -19.72
N SER A 352 -11.25 -12.19 -19.97
CA SER A 352 -10.95 -11.03 -19.13
C SER A 352 -12.08 -10.79 -18.15
N THR A 353 -11.75 -10.60 -16.88
CA THR A 353 -12.70 -10.28 -15.82
C THR A 353 -12.22 -9.03 -15.09
N MET A 354 -13.10 -8.38 -14.32
CA MET A 354 -12.73 -7.27 -13.44
C MET A 354 -11.92 -7.73 -12.21
N LEU A 355 -11.80 -9.04 -11.98
CA LEU A 355 -11.11 -9.59 -10.82
C LEU A 355 -9.59 -9.57 -11.04
N ASP A 356 -8.86 -8.83 -10.21
CA ASP A 356 -7.40 -8.94 -10.12
C ASP A 356 -7.03 -10.14 -9.25
N PHE A 357 -6.55 -11.19 -9.91
CA PHE A 357 -6.07 -12.41 -9.29
C PHE A 357 -4.73 -12.16 -8.58
N ASP A 358 -4.55 -12.56 -7.32
CA ASP A 358 -3.24 -12.47 -6.67
C ASP A 358 -2.20 -13.39 -7.31
N GLU A 359 -0.93 -13.33 -6.85
CA GLU A 359 0.11 -14.24 -7.34
C GLU A 359 -0.26 -15.73 -7.12
N MET A 360 -0.97 -16.01 -6.04
CA MET A 360 -1.60 -17.31 -5.76
C MET A 360 -3.10 -17.13 -5.84
N ILE A 361 -3.77 -17.79 -6.79
CA ILE A 361 -5.20 -17.59 -7.03
C ILE A 361 -6.09 -18.40 -6.07
N PHE A 362 -5.51 -19.37 -5.37
CA PHE A 362 -6.10 -20.09 -4.25
C PHE A 362 -5.02 -20.34 -3.16
N PRO A 363 -5.40 -20.47 -1.89
CA PRO A 363 -4.44 -20.61 -0.80
C PRO A 363 -3.66 -21.93 -0.94
N SER A 364 -2.43 -21.94 -0.46
CA SER A 364 -1.64 -23.15 -0.40
C SER A 364 -2.10 -24.06 0.74
N ASP A 365 -1.81 -25.36 0.62
CA ASP A 365 -2.23 -26.38 1.61
C ASP A 365 -1.52 -26.20 2.97
N ASP A 366 -0.42 -25.45 3.00
CA ASP A 366 0.25 -24.93 4.19
C ASP A 366 -0.60 -23.84 4.87
N GLY A 367 -1.66 -24.29 5.54
CA GLY A 367 -1.90 -23.96 6.95
C GLY A 367 -2.20 -22.51 7.34
N PHE A 368 -2.07 -21.50 6.48
CA PHE A 368 -2.21 -20.09 6.86
C PHE A 368 -3.58 -19.78 7.49
N ILE A 369 -4.60 -20.58 7.19
CA ILE A 369 -5.96 -20.47 7.73
C ILE A 369 -6.15 -21.30 9.02
N ASN A 370 -5.34 -22.34 9.23
CA ASN A 370 -5.52 -23.31 10.33
C ASN A 370 -4.42 -23.25 11.41
N GLU A 371 -3.33 -22.54 11.16
CA GLU A 371 -2.25 -22.36 12.13
C GLU A 371 -2.51 -21.14 13.01
N PRO A 372 -2.12 -21.18 14.30
CA PRO A 372 -2.09 -19.99 15.14
C PRO A 372 -1.18 -18.91 14.53
N VAL A 373 -1.66 -17.67 14.53
CA VAL A 373 -0.97 -16.53 13.92
C VAL A 373 -0.73 -15.39 14.91
N MET A 374 0.34 -14.64 14.64
CA MET A 374 0.66 -13.38 15.29
C MET A 374 0.35 -12.24 14.32
N VAL A 375 -0.30 -11.20 14.81
CA VAL A 375 -0.79 -10.08 14.00
C VAL A 375 -0.19 -8.77 14.51
N TYR A 376 0.27 -7.96 13.57
CA TYR A 376 0.69 -6.59 13.83
C TYR A 376 -0.36 -5.61 13.30
N MET A 377 -0.96 -4.87 14.23
CA MET A 377 -1.91 -3.79 13.97
C MET A 377 -1.22 -2.43 13.81
N PHE A 378 -1.61 -1.66 12.80
CA PHE A 378 -1.17 -0.27 12.61
C PHE A 378 -2.37 0.62 12.25
N CYS A 379 -2.59 1.68 13.03
CA CYS A 379 -3.71 2.61 12.85
C CYS A 379 -5.08 1.91 12.67
N GLY A 380 -5.35 0.87 13.48
CA GLY A 380 -6.60 0.12 13.44
C GLY A 380 -6.74 -0.84 12.26
N LYS A 381 -5.68 -1.08 11.49
CA LYS A 381 -5.66 -2.04 10.36
C LYS A 381 -4.61 -3.10 10.55
N VAL A 382 -4.87 -4.29 10.04
CA VAL A 382 -3.88 -5.37 9.95
C VAL A 382 -2.77 -4.92 9.00
N LYS A 383 -1.56 -4.69 9.54
CA LYS A 383 -0.37 -4.34 8.74
C LYS A 383 0.35 -5.60 8.26
N ASN A 384 0.51 -6.57 9.15
CA ASN A 384 1.18 -7.83 8.81
C ASN A 384 0.68 -8.99 9.67
N VAL A 385 0.77 -10.20 9.11
CA VAL A 385 0.40 -11.48 9.75
C VAL A 385 1.51 -12.48 9.49
N ILE A 386 1.92 -13.20 10.53
CA ILE A 386 2.91 -14.28 10.47
C ILE A 386 2.41 -15.46 11.30
N THR A 387 2.91 -16.67 11.04
CA THR A 387 2.57 -17.82 11.88
C THR A 387 3.26 -17.70 13.24
N VAL A 388 2.70 -18.33 14.29
CA VAL A 388 3.37 -18.41 15.59
C VAL A 388 4.74 -19.08 15.46
N ARG A 389 4.87 -20.08 14.58
CA ARG A 389 6.15 -20.74 14.30
C ARG A 389 7.20 -19.77 13.77
N GLU A 390 6.85 -18.95 12.78
CA GLU A 390 7.74 -17.93 12.22
C GLU A 390 8.12 -16.87 13.27
N TYR A 391 7.15 -16.45 14.10
CA TYR A 391 7.39 -15.52 15.19
C TYR A 391 8.41 -16.06 16.21
N GLU A 392 8.25 -17.31 16.64
CA GLU A 392 9.17 -17.99 17.57
C GLU A 392 10.58 -18.17 16.98
N GLN A 393 10.67 -18.47 15.68
CA GLN A 393 11.95 -18.55 14.97
C GLN A 393 12.69 -17.21 15.00
N VAL A 394 11.99 -16.10 14.73
CA VAL A 394 12.60 -14.77 14.78
C VAL A 394 12.96 -14.37 16.21
N LEU A 395 12.13 -14.70 17.21
CA LEU A 395 12.47 -14.47 18.62
C LEU A 395 13.77 -15.19 19.03
N THR A 396 13.93 -16.44 18.61
CA THR A 396 15.14 -17.22 18.87
C THR A 396 16.37 -16.54 18.24
N GLN A 397 16.25 -16.06 17.00
CA GLN A 397 17.32 -15.32 16.33
C GLN A 397 17.65 -13.99 17.03
N ILE A 398 16.64 -13.28 17.56
CA ILE A 398 16.83 -12.06 18.36
C ILE A 398 17.62 -12.37 19.62
N GLU A 399 17.30 -13.46 20.32
CA GLU A 399 18.02 -13.89 21.52
C GLU A 399 19.47 -14.29 21.23
N GLU A 400 19.70 -15.03 20.15
CA GLU A 400 21.05 -15.42 19.71
C GLU A 400 21.88 -14.19 19.34
N SER A 401 21.30 -13.23 18.60
CA SER A 401 21.97 -11.99 18.22
C SER A 401 22.31 -11.11 19.43
N LYS A 402 21.40 -11.05 20.43
CA LYS A 402 21.66 -10.38 21.71
C LYS A 402 22.81 -11.05 22.47
N LYS A 403 22.87 -12.38 22.51
CA LYS A 403 23.97 -13.14 23.14
C LYS A 403 25.30 -12.93 22.43
N ALA A 404 25.29 -12.78 21.11
CA ALA A 404 26.47 -12.52 20.29
C ALA A 404 26.97 -11.07 20.35
N GLY A 405 26.20 -10.14 20.94
CA GLY A 405 26.55 -8.71 21.01
C GLY A 405 26.46 -7.97 19.67
N ASP A 406 25.77 -8.53 18.69
CA ASP A 406 25.77 -8.09 17.29
C ASP A 406 24.41 -7.43 16.93
N ILE A 407 24.01 -6.45 17.74
CA ILE A 407 22.64 -5.91 17.77
C ILE A 407 22.34 -4.95 16.60
N ASP A 408 23.38 -4.50 15.87
CA ASP A 408 23.32 -3.40 14.88
C ASP A 408 23.52 -3.84 13.41
N ARG A 409 23.56 -5.14 13.10
CA ARG A 409 23.59 -5.56 11.69
C ARG A 409 22.23 -5.32 11.06
N HIS A 410 22.23 -4.95 9.77
CA HIS A 410 21.03 -4.65 9.00
C HIS A 410 19.98 -5.78 9.04
N HIS A 411 19.14 -5.77 10.05
CA HIS A 411 18.05 -6.73 10.19
C HIS A 411 16.85 -6.28 9.33
N SER A 412 16.03 -7.24 8.91
CA SER A 412 14.81 -6.96 8.15
C SER A 412 13.81 -6.20 9.01
N SER A 413 12.89 -5.45 8.38
CA SER A 413 11.83 -4.71 9.10
C SER A 413 10.99 -5.60 10.03
N LEU A 414 10.83 -6.87 9.68
CA LEU A 414 10.12 -7.87 10.49
C LEU A 414 10.80 -8.08 11.85
N PHE A 415 12.13 -8.13 11.88
CA PHE A 415 12.93 -8.37 13.08
C PHE A 415 12.76 -7.22 14.09
N ASP A 416 12.79 -5.98 13.59
CA ASP A 416 12.58 -4.80 14.42
C ASP A 416 11.15 -4.74 14.95
N ASP A 417 10.14 -5.01 14.13
CA ASP A 417 8.74 -4.97 14.56
C ASP A 417 8.46 -6.01 15.67
N ILE A 418 9.02 -7.21 15.57
CA ILE A 418 8.93 -8.25 16.61
C ILE A 418 9.67 -7.83 17.88
N ARG A 419 10.89 -7.29 17.75
CA ARG A 419 11.69 -6.81 18.88
C ARG A 419 10.99 -5.71 19.69
N HIS A 420 10.21 -4.86 19.03
CA HIS A 420 9.43 -3.80 19.68
C HIS A 420 8.07 -4.28 20.23
N GLY A 421 7.78 -5.58 20.21
CA GLY A 421 6.54 -6.14 20.75
C GLY A 421 5.28 -5.69 20.01
N ARG A 422 5.39 -5.42 18.70
CA ARG A 422 4.27 -4.93 17.88
C ARG A 422 3.25 -6.01 17.51
N TYR A 423 3.64 -7.27 17.64
CA TYR A 423 2.83 -8.43 17.31
C TYR A 423 2.05 -8.93 18.53
N GLN A 424 0.79 -9.28 18.32
CA GLN A 424 -0.10 -9.86 19.32
C GLN A 424 -0.70 -11.16 18.76
N ALA A 425 -1.03 -12.10 19.64
CA ALA A 425 -1.71 -13.31 19.23
C ALA A 425 -3.10 -12.98 18.66
N PHE A 426 -3.52 -13.74 17.66
CA PHE A 426 -4.90 -13.72 17.22
C PHE A 426 -5.74 -14.66 18.07
N ASP A 427 -6.35 -14.12 19.12
CA ASP A 427 -7.25 -14.81 20.02
C ASP A 427 -8.36 -13.87 20.54
N ASN A 428 -9.27 -14.41 21.36
CA ASN A 428 -10.39 -13.63 21.92
C ASN A 428 -9.94 -12.57 22.95
N GLN A 429 -8.66 -12.49 23.29
CA GLN A 429 -8.09 -11.44 24.14
C GLN A 429 -7.56 -10.26 23.31
N ASN A 430 -7.66 -10.32 21.98
CA ASN A 430 -7.28 -9.24 21.11
C ASN A 430 -8.43 -8.23 20.94
N VAL A 431 -8.21 -6.95 21.28
CA VAL A 431 -9.20 -5.86 21.09
C VAL A 431 -9.49 -5.51 19.62
N TYR A 432 -8.73 -6.09 18.70
CA TYR A 432 -8.90 -5.97 17.25
C TYR A 432 -9.38 -7.29 16.61
N PHE A 433 -9.95 -8.20 17.40
CA PHE A 433 -10.38 -9.52 16.93
C PHE A 433 -11.28 -9.46 15.70
N ASP A 434 -12.22 -8.51 15.66
CA ASP A 434 -13.15 -8.35 14.53
C ASP A 434 -12.44 -7.87 13.27
N GLU A 435 -11.51 -6.91 13.36
CA GLU A 435 -10.75 -6.46 12.20
C GLU A 435 -9.83 -7.54 11.65
N ILE A 436 -9.26 -8.35 12.54
CA ILE A 436 -8.43 -9.49 12.15
C ILE A 436 -9.29 -10.56 11.47
N ASN A 437 -10.46 -10.89 12.03
CA ASN A 437 -11.42 -11.80 11.39
C ASN A 437 -11.89 -11.28 10.03
N GLN A 438 -12.19 -9.98 9.93
CA GLN A 438 -12.58 -9.36 8.68
C GLN A 438 -11.44 -9.46 7.65
N TYR A 439 -10.19 -9.24 8.05
CA TYR A 439 -9.03 -9.41 7.17
C TYR A 439 -8.92 -10.83 6.60
N PHE A 440 -9.07 -11.85 7.45
CA PHE A 440 -9.06 -13.24 6.98
C PHE A 440 -10.28 -13.57 6.13
N SER A 441 -11.46 -13.08 6.51
CA SER A 441 -12.70 -13.27 5.76
C SER A 441 -12.63 -12.63 4.38
N ASP A 442 -12.07 -11.42 4.28
CA ASP A 442 -11.85 -10.72 3.00
C ASP A 442 -10.87 -11.49 2.11
N LYS A 443 -9.80 -12.06 2.67
CA LYS A 443 -8.87 -12.94 1.94
C LYS A 443 -9.57 -14.20 1.44
N ILE A 444 -10.32 -14.90 2.31
CA ILE A 444 -11.08 -16.10 1.93
C ILE A 444 -12.11 -15.75 0.86
N LYS A 445 -12.83 -14.65 1.01
CA LYS A 445 -13.80 -14.16 0.02
C LYS A 445 -13.12 -13.92 -1.33
N LYS A 446 -11.92 -13.32 -1.34
CA LYS A 446 -11.15 -13.12 -2.57
C LYS A 446 -10.80 -14.43 -3.27
N TYR A 447 -10.41 -15.46 -2.53
CA TYR A 447 -10.19 -16.80 -3.09
C TYR A 447 -11.49 -17.44 -3.58
N ASN A 448 -12.58 -17.28 -2.83
CA ASN A 448 -13.89 -17.79 -3.22
C ASN A 448 -14.41 -17.12 -4.50
N LYS A 449 -14.08 -15.85 -4.78
CA LYS A 449 -14.42 -15.19 -6.05
C LYS A 449 -13.89 -15.96 -7.27
N VAL A 450 -12.73 -16.62 -7.17
CA VAL A 450 -12.22 -17.49 -8.24
C VAL A 450 -13.16 -18.68 -8.49
N SER A 451 -13.67 -19.30 -7.42
CA SER A 451 -14.66 -20.38 -7.54
C SER A 451 -15.98 -19.90 -8.16
N VAL A 452 -16.38 -18.64 -7.90
CA VAL A 452 -17.58 -18.03 -8.48
C VAL A 452 -17.42 -17.82 -9.99
N VAL A 453 -16.26 -17.32 -10.43
CA VAL A 453 -15.93 -17.22 -11.87
C VAL A 453 -15.97 -18.61 -12.51
N LEU A 454 -15.30 -19.60 -11.92
CA LEU A 454 -15.26 -20.97 -12.47
C LEU A 454 -16.64 -21.63 -12.54
N GLN A 455 -17.45 -21.51 -11.49
CA GLN A 455 -18.83 -22.00 -11.51
C GLN A 455 -19.62 -21.32 -12.62
N GLY A 456 -19.44 -20.01 -12.74
CA GLY A 456 -20.04 -19.26 -13.82
C GLY A 456 -19.68 -19.79 -15.21
N LEU A 457 -18.39 -20.01 -15.47
CA LEU A 457 -17.91 -20.53 -16.74
C LEU A 457 -18.48 -21.92 -17.06
N LEU A 458 -18.68 -22.78 -16.05
CA LEU A 458 -19.36 -24.05 -16.23
C LEU A 458 -20.84 -23.84 -16.62
N ASP A 459 -21.56 -22.94 -15.96
CA ASP A 459 -23.00 -22.85 -16.16
C ASP A 459 -23.41 -22.08 -17.43
N ARG A 460 -22.61 -21.11 -17.89
CA ARG A 460 -22.98 -20.23 -19.02
C ARG A 460 -22.06 -20.30 -20.25
N SER A 461 -20.81 -20.74 -20.10
CA SER A 461 -19.78 -20.56 -21.13
C SER A 461 -19.48 -21.86 -21.88
N GLU A 462 -19.18 -21.73 -23.17
CA GLU A 462 -18.68 -22.84 -23.97
C GLU A 462 -17.23 -23.21 -23.64
N ALA A 463 -16.52 -22.36 -22.87
CA ALA A 463 -15.09 -22.50 -22.61
C ALA A 463 -14.70 -23.85 -21.97
N LEU A 464 -15.56 -24.41 -21.12
CA LEU A 464 -15.34 -25.70 -20.45
C LEU A 464 -16.21 -26.85 -20.98
N SER A 465 -17.11 -26.55 -21.93
CA SER A 465 -18.05 -27.50 -22.53
C SER A 465 -17.35 -28.51 -23.45
N PRO A 466 -17.74 -29.79 -23.48
CA PRO A 466 -18.85 -30.40 -22.75
C PRO A 466 -18.48 -30.76 -21.31
N HIS A 467 -19.45 -30.71 -20.41
CA HIS A 467 -19.39 -31.28 -19.06
C HIS A 467 -20.81 -31.57 -18.54
N GLY A 468 -20.93 -32.40 -17.50
CA GLY A 468 -22.20 -32.61 -16.81
C GLY A 468 -22.60 -31.39 -15.95
N ARG A 469 -23.73 -31.47 -15.23
CA ARG A 469 -24.05 -30.45 -14.21
C ARG A 469 -23.07 -30.58 -13.04
N ILE A 470 -22.23 -29.58 -12.84
CA ILE A 470 -21.20 -29.55 -11.81
C ILE A 470 -21.52 -28.38 -10.87
N SER A 471 -21.50 -28.62 -9.56
CA SER A 471 -21.72 -27.59 -8.54
C SER A 471 -20.53 -27.51 -7.61
N LEU A 472 -19.69 -26.49 -7.79
CA LEU A 472 -18.46 -26.26 -7.03
C LEU A 472 -18.72 -25.91 -5.56
N SER A 473 -19.95 -25.50 -5.22
CA SER A 473 -20.35 -25.31 -3.82
C SER A 473 -20.52 -26.64 -3.06
N LYS A 474 -20.64 -27.77 -3.77
CA LYS A 474 -20.69 -29.11 -3.17
C LYS A 474 -19.28 -29.70 -3.14
N PRO A 475 -18.72 -29.99 -1.96
CA PRO A 475 -17.37 -30.55 -1.86
C PRO A 475 -17.18 -31.85 -2.65
N SER A 476 -18.20 -32.71 -2.71
CA SER A 476 -18.15 -33.97 -3.48
C SER A 476 -17.98 -33.77 -4.98
N ASP A 477 -18.69 -32.79 -5.55
CA ASP A 477 -18.64 -32.49 -6.97
C ASP A 477 -17.34 -31.76 -7.30
N PHE A 478 -16.90 -30.86 -6.41
CA PHE A 478 -15.62 -30.16 -6.53
C PHE A 478 -14.45 -31.16 -6.62
N ILE A 479 -14.31 -32.08 -5.65
CA ILE A 479 -13.22 -33.06 -5.62
C ILE A 479 -13.26 -34.01 -6.83
N LYS A 480 -14.46 -34.34 -7.31
CA LYS A 480 -14.64 -35.25 -8.44
C LYS A 480 -14.24 -34.62 -9.77
N HIS A 481 -14.49 -33.33 -9.96
CA HIS A 481 -14.37 -32.66 -11.26
C HIS A 481 -13.24 -31.63 -11.34
N ILE A 482 -12.74 -31.12 -10.21
CA ILE A 482 -11.66 -30.14 -10.14
C ILE A 482 -10.46 -30.73 -9.40
N LYS A 483 -9.29 -30.54 -9.99
CA LYS A 483 -7.99 -30.76 -9.36
C LYS A 483 -7.25 -29.43 -9.24
N LEU A 484 -6.97 -29.04 -8.00
CA LEU A 484 -6.07 -27.94 -7.71
C LEU A 484 -4.64 -28.41 -7.89
N ILE A 485 -3.85 -27.65 -8.63
CA ILE A 485 -2.42 -27.92 -8.85
C ILE A 485 -1.63 -26.88 -8.07
N TYR A 486 -1.04 -27.32 -6.96
CA TYR A 486 -0.24 -26.47 -6.09
C TYR A 486 1.15 -26.23 -6.68
N ASP A 487 1.73 -25.05 -6.44
CA ASP A 487 3.07 -24.74 -6.95
C ASP A 487 4.10 -25.75 -6.41
N ALA A 488 3.95 -26.16 -5.13
CA ALA A 488 4.80 -27.18 -4.50
C ALA A 488 4.77 -28.56 -5.19
N GLU A 489 3.65 -28.95 -5.83
CA GLU A 489 3.53 -30.24 -6.51
C GLU A 489 4.35 -30.33 -7.80
N TYR A 490 4.77 -29.18 -8.36
CA TYR A 490 5.69 -29.09 -9.49
C TYR A 490 7.11 -28.62 -9.10
N VAL A 491 7.40 -28.46 -7.80
CA VAL A 491 8.69 -27.95 -7.26
C VAL A 491 9.56 -29.08 -6.71
N LEU A 492 9.58 -30.25 -7.34
CA LEU A 492 10.69 -31.20 -7.18
C LEU A 492 11.68 -31.07 -8.34
N TYR A 493 12.32 -29.90 -8.43
CA TYR A 493 13.56 -29.79 -9.21
C TYR A 493 14.67 -30.45 -8.39
N SER A 494 15.04 -31.66 -8.78
CA SER A 494 16.24 -32.31 -8.24
C SER A 494 17.48 -31.54 -8.71
N GLY A 495 18.30 -31.07 -7.75
CA GLY A 495 19.56 -30.37 -8.01
C GLY A 495 19.64 -28.95 -7.45
N GLU A 496 20.88 -28.45 -7.36
CA GLU A 496 21.17 -27.08 -6.94
C GLU A 496 20.56 -26.06 -7.91
N LYS A 497 20.12 -24.91 -7.37
CA LYS A 497 19.61 -23.78 -8.18
C LYS A 497 20.72 -23.34 -9.15
N PRO A 498 20.44 -23.18 -10.46
CA PRO A 498 21.42 -22.66 -11.41
C PRO A 498 21.93 -21.27 -10.98
N ASP A 499 23.24 -21.16 -10.77
CA ASP A 499 23.90 -19.91 -10.39
C ASP A 499 24.48 -19.22 -11.63
N PHE A 500 23.88 -18.09 -12.02
CA PHE A 500 24.33 -17.29 -13.16
C PHE A 500 25.70 -16.67 -12.92
N GLU A 501 26.02 -16.27 -11.68
CA GLU A 501 27.29 -15.63 -11.37
C GLU A 501 28.44 -16.63 -11.45
N ALA A 502 28.23 -17.85 -10.94
CA ALA A 502 29.17 -18.95 -11.11
C ALA A 502 29.36 -19.31 -12.60
N PHE A 503 28.28 -19.34 -13.38
CA PHE A 503 28.36 -19.59 -14.82
C PHE A 503 29.12 -18.50 -15.57
N ARG A 504 28.83 -17.23 -15.27
CA ARG A 504 29.53 -16.09 -15.85
C ARG A 504 31.01 -16.11 -15.50
N ALA A 505 31.37 -16.44 -14.26
CA ALA A 505 32.76 -16.63 -13.84
C ALA A 505 33.44 -17.74 -14.66
N ALA A 506 32.80 -18.90 -14.82
CA ALA A 506 33.34 -20.01 -15.60
C ALA A 506 33.55 -19.69 -17.10
N LEU A 507 32.68 -18.85 -17.69
CA LEU A 507 32.90 -18.33 -19.05
C LEU A 507 34.04 -17.31 -19.08
N ASN A 508 34.12 -16.45 -18.07
CA ASN A 508 35.14 -15.41 -17.97
C ASN A 508 36.54 -15.98 -17.66
N ASP A 509 36.65 -17.16 -17.05
CA ASP A 509 37.93 -17.87 -16.88
C ASP A 509 38.58 -18.27 -18.22
N LYS A 510 37.78 -18.31 -19.29
CA LYS A 510 38.23 -18.63 -20.65
C LYS A 510 38.48 -17.39 -21.52
N ILE A 511 38.64 -16.21 -20.91
CA ILE A 511 38.90 -14.97 -21.64
C ILE A 511 40.28 -15.03 -22.32
N THR A 512 40.32 -14.65 -23.59
CA THR A 512 41.52 -14.49 -24.41
C THR A 512 41.54 -13.09 -25.05
N SER A 513 42.65 -12.68 -25.66
CA SER A 513 42.76 -11.34 -26.30
C SER A 513 41.71 -11.09 -27.40
N GLU A 514 41.22 -12.15 -28.04
CA GLU A 514 40.22 -12.10 -29.11
C GLU A 514 38.79 -12.37 -28.62
N SER A 515 38.59 -12.48 -27.30
CA SER A 515 37.26 -12.73 -26.75
C SER A 515 36.30 -11.58 -27.04
N VAL A 516 35.08 -11.96 -27.40
CA VAL A 516 33.93 -11.09 -27.61
C VAL A 516 33.13 -11.00 -26.33
N PHE A 517 32.72 -9.79 -25.98
CA PHE A 517 32.02 -9.49 -24.74
C PHE A 517 30.63 -8.91 -24.97
N VAL A 518 29.74 -9.21 -24.03
CA VAL A 518 28.44 -8.54 -23.83
C VAL A 518 28.43 -7.88 -22.46
N GLY A 519 27.85 -6.68 -22.36
CA GLY A 519 27.66 -5.95 -21.08
C GLY A 519 28.30 -4.57 -21.02
N GLN A 520 29.30 -4.31 -21.86
CA GLN A 520 30.01 -3.04 -21.95
C GLN A 520 29.10 -1.86 -22.30
N HIS A 521 28.08 -2.10 -23.12
CA HIS A 521 27.09 -1.09 -23.47
C HIS A 521 26.24 -0.71 -22.24
N GLU A 522 25.72 -1.69 -21.49
CA GLU A 522 24.93 -1.37 -20.29
C GLU A 522 25.77 -0.70 -19.19
N ALA A 523 27.04 -1.08 -19.05
CA ALA A 523 27.98 -0.37 -18.17
C ALA A 523 28.17 1.10 -18.60
N PHE A 524 28.16 1.39 -19.90
CA PHE A 524 28.19 2.75 -20.42
C PHE A 524 26.88 3.51 -20.13
N VAL A 525 25.74 2.89 -20.41
CA VAL A 525 24.42 3.50 -20.15
C VAL A 525 24.26 3.84 -18.67
N GLN A 526 24.65 2.94 -17.76
CA GLN A 526 24.60 3.20 -16.32
C GLN A 526 25.49 4.39 -15.93
N ARG A 527 26.73 4.43 -16.46
CA ARG A 527 27.67 5.54 -16.21
C ARG A 527 27.13 6.89 -16.67
N GLU A 528 26.50 6.94 -17.85
CA GLU A 528 25.91 8.17 -18.38
C GLU A 528 24.64 8.56 -17.63
N THR A 529 23.82 7.59 -17.23
CA THR A 529 22.64 7.80 -16.36
C THR A 529 23.03 8.43 -15.03
N ASP A 530 24.02 7.87 -14.34
CA ASP A 530 24.51 8.41 -13.07
C ASP A 530 25.08 9.82 -13.24
N ARG A 531 25.76 10.09 -14.37
CA ARG A 531 26.31 11.41 -14.68
C ARG A 531 25.20 12.43 -14.93
N GLU A 532 24.16 12.05 -15.67
CA GLU A 532 23.03 12.92 -15.99
C GLU A 532 22.17 13.20 -14.74
N ASN A 533 21.89 12.19 -13.91
CA ASN A 533 21.19 12.39 -12.64
C ASN A 533 21.96 13.34 -11.71
N LYS A 534 23.29 13.18 -11.60
CA LYS A 534 24.15 14.13 -10.86
C LYS A 534 24.12 15.54 -11.45
N ARG A 535 24.02 15.69 -12.78
CA ARG A 535 23.88 17.00 -13.43
C ARG A 535 22.52 17.63 -13.13
N ARG A 536 21.44 16.84 -13.16
CA ARG A 536 20.06 17.28 -12.86
C ARG A 536 19.91 17.71 -11.40
N LEU A 537 20.43 16.93 -10.46
CA LEU A 537 20.48 17.27 -9.03
C LEU A 537 21.20 18.61 -8.77
N ARG A 538 22.22 18.93 -9.57
CA ARG A 538 22.96 20.20 -9.48
C ARG A 538 22.29 21.37 -10.21
N SER A 539 21.17 21.14 -10.89
CA SER A 539 20.43 22.19 -11.60
C SER A 539 19.50 22.94 -10.65
N ALA A 540 19.05 24.13 -11.03
CA ALA A 540 18.12 24.94 -10.24
C ALA A 540 16.76 24.26 -9.97
N TYR A 541 16.47 23.15 -10.67
CA TYR A 541 15.24 22.37 -10.56
C TYR A 541 15.49 20.95 -10.02
N GLY A 542 16.61 20.72 -9.33
CA GLY A 542 17.03 19.39 -8.88
C GLY A 542 15.99 18.65 -8.06
N ASP A 543 15.24 19.36 -7.20
CA ASP A 543 14.21 18.77 -6.33
C ASP A 543 12.89 18.44 -7.07
N GLU A 544 12.67 19.03 -8.25
CA GLU A 544 11.47 18.81 -9.06
C GLU A 544 11.68 17.76 -10.17
N LEU A 545 12.94 17.46 -10.50
CA LEU A 545 13.29 16.53 -11.56
C LEU A 545 13.46 15.12 -11.02
N ARG A 546 12.58 14.21 -11.44
CA ARG A 546 12.72 12.77 -11.15
C ARG A 546 14.04 12.23 -11.71
N GLU A 547 14.70 11.37 -10.94
CA GLU A 547 15.85 10.60 -11.39
C GLU A 547 15.48 9.76 -12.62
N LEU A 548 16.39 9.74 -13.61
CA LEU A 548 16.26 8.86 -14.77
C LEU A 548 16.72 7.45 -14.40
N ASP A 549 15.94 6.45 -14.82
CA ASP A 549 16.33 5.04 -14.74
C ASP A 549 17.34 4.66 -15.84
N ARG A 550 17.34 5.38 -16.97
CA ARG A 550 18.19 5.12 -18.13
C ARG A 550 18.44 6.38 -18.94
N TYR A 551 19.69 6.64 -19.35
CA TYR A 551 20.07 7.76 -20.21
C TYR A 551 21.15 7.36 -21.22
N ILE A 552 20.92 7.69 -22.49
CA ILE A 552 21.88 7.56 -23.59
C ILE A 552 22.00 8.92 -24.27
N PRO A 553 23.20 9.53 -24.35
CA PRO A 553 23.39 10.77 -25.06
C PRO A 553 23.13 10.62 -26.56
N ALA A 554 22.38 11.55 -27.17
CA ALA A 554 22.01 11.48 -28.59
C ALA A 554 23.21 11.44 -29.56
N ASN A 555 24.36 11.99 -29.15
CA ASN A 555 25.59 12.00 -29.94
C ASN A 555 26.61 10.92 -29.52
N ASN A 556 26.25 10.06 -28.57
CA ASN A 556 27.13 9.03 -28.04
C ASN A 556 26.34 7.77 -27.66
N GLU A 557 26.16 6.88 -28.63
CA GLU A 557 25.49 5.59 -28.42
C GLU A 557 26.32 4.62 -27.56
N GLY A 558 27.59 4.93 -27.31
CA GLY A 558 28.48 4.08 -26.52
C GLY A 558 29.14 2.96 -27.35
N PRO A 559 29.81 2.00 -26.69
CA PRO A 559 30.31 0.81 -27.38
C PRO A 559 29.13 -0.03 -27.88
N GLY A 560 29.37 -0.84 -28.92
CA GLY A 560 28.38 -1.80 -29.41
C GLY A 560 27.97 -2.80 -28.32
N LYS A 561 26.75 -3.35 -28.41
CA LYS A 561 26.21 -4.34 -27.44
C LYS A 561 27.02 -5.64 -27.41
N LEU A 562 27.67 -5.96 -28.54
CA LEU A 562 28.64 -7.03 -28.71
C LEU A 562 29.97 -6.39 -29.16
N ALA A 563 31.08 -6.62 -28.44
CA ALA A 563 32.34 -5.92 -28.73
C ALA A 563 33.59 -6.74 -28.37
N ILE A 564 34.66 -6.52 -29.14
CA ILE A 564 36.02 -6.97 -28.82
C ILE A 564 36.72 -5.88 -28.01
N ALA A 565 37.39 -6.26 -26.93
CA ALA A 565 38.13 -5.32 -26.10
C ALA A 565 39.38 -4.79 -26.82
N SER A 566 39.62 -3.49 -26.76
CA SER A 566 40.85 -2.85 -27.24
C SER A 566 42.08 -3.24 -26.40
N LYS A 567 41.87 -3.49 -25.10
CA LYS A 567 42.91 -3.89 -24.16
C LYS A 567 42.29 -4.63 -22.97
N GLN A 568 42.99 -5.66 -22.51
CA GLN A 568 42.68 -6.37 -21.27
C GLN A 568 43.70 -6.01 -20.19
N MET A 569 43.21 -5.75 -18.98
CA MET A 569 44.03 -5.38 -17.84
C MET A 569 44.20 -6.56 -16.87
N LYS A 570 45.40 -6.68 -16.28
CA LYS A 570 45.75 -7.74 -15.30
C LYS A 570 44.85 -7.79 -14.06
N THR A 571 44.06 -6.74 -13.81
CA THR A 571 43.13 -6.64 -12.69
C THR A 571 41.71 -7.08 -13.04
N GLY A 572 41.52 -7.90 -14.09
CA GLY A 572 40.19 -8.40 -14.50
C GLY A 572 39.28 -7.32 -15.09
N LYS A 573 39.82 -6.41 -15.94
CA LYS A 573 39.05 -5.35 -16.61
C LYS A 573 39.33 -5.34 -18.11
N ALA A 574 38.33 -4.96 -18.91
CA ALA A 574 38.46 -4.73 -20.35
C ALA A 574 38.20 -3.26 -20.70
N VAL A 575 38.92 -2.77 -21.71
CA VAL A 575 38.72 -1.43 -22.28
C VAL A 575 38.09 -1.54 -23.65
N PHE A 576 36.98 -0.84 -23.86
CA PHE A 576 36.29 -0.77 -25.14
C PHE A 576 36.43 0.64 -25.70
N THR A 577 36.74 0.75 -26.99
CA THR A 577 36.91 2.01 -27.71
C THR A 577 35.94 2.09 -28.88
N TRP A 578 35.33 3.26 -29.07
CA TRP A 578 34.41 3.52 -30.18
C TRP A 578 34.54 4.97 -30.63
N TYR A 579 33.90 5.28 -31.75
CA TYR A 579 33.76 6.64 -32.25
C TYR A 579 32.40 7.21 -31.85
N ARG A 580 32.38 8.45 -31.35
CA ARG A 580 31.15 9.21 -31.10
C ARG A 580 31.09 10.48 -31.94
N GLU A 581 29.90 11.04 -32.08
CA GLU A 581 29.69 12.31 -32.75
C GLU A 581 30.05 13.49 -31.81
N PRO A 582 30.57 14.60 -32.37
CA PRO A 582 30.78 15.82 -31.60
C PRO A 582 29.44 16.39 -31.10
N SER A 583 29.44 17.05 -29.95
CA SER A 583 28.25 17.78 -29.47
C SER A 583 28.06 19.04 -30.29
N VAL A 584 26.85 19.26 -30.81
CA VAL A 584 26.52 20.51 -31.51
C VAL A 584 26.40 21.64 -30.47
N ASN A 585 27.29 22.63 -30.53
CA ASN A 585 27.14 23.84 -29.71
C ASN A 585 26.10 24.79 -30.34
N TYR A 586 25.40 25.58 -29.51
CA TYR A 586 24.37 26.58 -29.89
C TYR A 586 24.82 27.64 -30.94
N MET A 587 26.10 27.66 -31.31
CA MET A 587 26.71 28.61 -32.25
C MET A 587 26.98 28.03 -33.65
N GLY A 588 26.54 26.79 -33.95
CA GLY A 588 26.53 26.26 -35.33
C GLY A 588 27.89 26.24 -36.06
N ARG A 589 29.02 26.25 -35.34
CA ARG A 589 30.36 26.25 -35.95
C ARG A 589 30.91 24.84 -36.16
N ASP A 590 30.96 24.47 -37.44
CA ASP A 590 31.86 23.54 -38.13
C ASP A 590 32.82 22.68 -37.28
N TYR A 591 32.29 21.55 -36.78
CA TYR A 591 33.09 20.33 -36.56
C TYR A 591 32.47 19.19 -37.37
N TYR A 592 32.34 19.38 -38.69
CA TYR A 592 31.54 18.48 -39.54
C TYR A 592 32.17 17.15 -39.92
N ASP A 593 33.37 16.76 -39.45
CA ASP A 593 33.97 15.50 -39.98
C ASP A 593 34.90 14.72 -39.04
N LYS A 594 35.00 15.08 -37.75
CA LYS A 594 35.90 14.35 -36.84
C LYS A 594 35.11 13.55 -35.80
N LYS A 595 34.93 12.26 -36.11
CA LYS A 595 34.55 11.25 -35.11
C LYS A 595 35.52 11.30 -33.93
N ILE A 596 35.00 11.47 -32.72
CA ILE A 596 35.81 11.56 -31.50
C ILE A 596 35.97 10.15 -30.93
N LYS A 597 37.21 9.72 -30.68
CA LYS A 597 37.48 8.46 -29.99
C LYS A 597 37.10 8.58 -28.53
N ASP A 598 36.25 7.66 -28.06
CA ASP A 598 35.81 7.55 -26.67
C ASP A 598 36.13 6.14 -26.13
N SER A 599 36.10 5.98 -24.81
CA SER A 599 36.40 4.69 -24.17
C SER A 599 35.68 4.46 -22.84
N ILE A 600 35.53 3.18 -22.51
CA ILE A 600 35.05 2.74 -21.20
C ILE A 600 35.87 1.56 -20.71
N THR A 601 36.20 1.57 -19.42
CA THR A 601 36.84 0.44 -18.74
C THR A 601 35.80 -0.26 -17.89
N VAL A 602 35.59 -1.56 -18.11
CA VAL A 602 34.53 -2.34 -17.47
C VAL A 602 35.16 -3.57 -16.80
N PRO A 603 34.80 -3.89 -15.54
CA PRO A 603 35.26 -5.11 -14.88
C PRO A 603 34.65 -6.37 -15.50
N PHE A 604 35.36 -7.49 -15.48
CA PHE A 604 34.85 -8.78 -15.97
C PHE A 604 33.59 -9.23 -15.23
N SER A 605 33.41 -8.83 -13.97
CA SER A 605 32.16 -9.02 -13.20
C SER A 605 30.97 -8.20 -13.70
N MET A 606 31.07 -7.50 -14.83
CA MET A 606 29.96 -6.86 -15.52
C MET A 606 29.87 -7.30 -16.98
N LEU A 607 30.73 -8.24 -17.40
CA LEU A 607 30.82 -8.73 -18.76
C LEU A 607 30.52 -10.22 -18.81
N LEU A 608 29.95 -10.65 -19.94
CA LEU A 608 29.79 -12.05 -20.29
C LEU A 608 30.69 -12.35 -21.49
N ASN A 609 31.59 -13.33 -21.36
CA ASN A 609 32.42 -13.81 -22.47
C ASN A 609 31.57 -14.62 -23.48
N ALA A 610 31.09 -13.95 -24.52
CA ALA A 610 30.27 -14.55 -25.57
C ALA A 610 31.05 -15.56 -26.42
N SER A 611 32.37 -15.45 -26.50
CA SER A 611 33.20 -16.43 -27.23
C SER A 611 33.26 -17.81 -26.58
N ALA A 612 33.03 -17.89 -25.26
CA ALA A 612 33.04 -19.18 -24.54
C ALA A 612 31.62 -19.76 -24.34
N TYR A 613 30.58 -19.02 -24.75
CA TYR A 613 29.19 -19.37 -24.62
C TYR A 613 28.79 -20.47 -25.62
N GLN A 614 28.03 -21.47 -25.18
CA GLN A 614 27.52 -22.53 -26.05
C GLN A 614 26.06 -22.33 -26.41
N LYS A 615 25.70 -22.63 -27.66
CA LYS A 615 24.32 -22.54 -28.15
C LYS A 615 23.36 -23.32 -27.24
N GLY A 616 22.33 -22.64 -26.74
CA GLY A 616 21.33 -23.19 -25.82
C GLY A 616 21.68 -23.06 -24.34
N ASP A 617 22.80 -22.43 -23.97
CA ASP A 617 23.21 -22.28 -22.56
C ASP A 617 22.18 -21.51 -21.74
N TYR A 618 21.43 -20.59 -22.33
CA TYR A 618 20.35 -19.84 -21.64
C TYR A 618 19.25 -20.76 -21.09
N LYS A 619 19.03 -21.94 -21.70
CA LYS A 619 17.96 -22.89 -21.30
C LYS A 619 18.14 -23.37 -19.86
N ARG A 620 19.38 -23.49 -19.36
CA ARG A 620 19.64 -23.92 -17.98
C ARG A 620 19.08 -22.96 -16.92
N PHE A 621 19.05 -21.66 -17.22
CA PHE A 621 18.52 -20.63 -16.33
C PHE A 621 17.04 -20.36 -16.60
N PHE A 622 16.60 -20.59 -17.83
CA PHE A 622 15.22 -20.35 -18.22
C PHE A 622 14.29 -21.50 -17.79
N SER A 623 14.71 -22.75 -17.97
CA SER A 623 13.90 -23.94 -17.72
C SER A 623 13.60 -24.15 -16.23
N ASP A 624 14.39 -23.58 -15.33
CA ASP A 624 14.19 -23.63 -13.89
C ASP A 624 13.32 -22.45 -13.40
N PRO A 625 12.12 -22.68 -12.84
CA PRO A 625 11.25 -21.64 -12.30
C PRO A 625 11.91 -20.80 -11.21
N ARG A 626 12.85 -21.36 -10.44
CA ARG A 626 13.54 -20.68 -9.33
C ARG A 626 14.41 -19.52 -9.81
N THR A 627 14.80 -19.52 -11.09
CA THR A 627 15.64 -18.50 -11.71
C THR A 627 14.88 -17.57 -12.65
N ARG A 628 13.59 -17.79 -12.95
CA ARG A 628 12.83 -16.99 -13.93
C ARG A 628 12.76 -15.49 -13.62
N GLN A 629 12.56 -15.14 -12.35
CA GLN A 629 12.53 -13.73 -11.94
C GLN A 629 13.89 -13.05 -12.13
N GLU A 630 14.97 -13.76 -11.84
CA GLU A 630 16.34 -13.27 -11.97
C GLU A 630 16.81 -13.30 -13.43
N TYR A 631 16.29 -14.25 -14.21
CA TYR A 631 16.58 -14.42 -15.64
C TYR A 631 16.29 -13.15 -16.43
N LEU A 632 15.25 -12.38 -16.09
CA LEU A 632 14.98 -11.09 -16.74
C LEU A 632 16.19 -10.14 -16.71
N LYS A 633 16.99 -10.17 -15.65
CA LYS A 633 18.20 -9.36 -15.53
C LYS A 633 19.34 -9.88 -16.40
N TRP A 634 19.38 -11.19 -16.63
CA TRP A 634 20.45 -11.88 -17.34
C TRP A 634 20.15 -12.08 -18.83
N ALA A 635 18.87 -12.09 -19.22
CA ALA A 635 18.40 -12.38 -20.57
C ALA A 635 19.06 -11.49 -21.63
N PRO A 636 19.27 -10.17 -21.43
CA PRO A 636 19.99 -9.36 -22.40
C PRO A 636 21.41 -9.86 -22.69
N TYR A 637 22.10 -10.41 -21.68
CA TYR A 637 23.44 -10.95 -21.84
C TYR A 637 23.41 -12.31 -22.53
N LEU A 638 22.55 -13.21 -22.05
CA LEU A 638 22.44 -14.59 -22.52
C LEU A 638 21.93 -14.69 -23.96
N LEU A 639 20.91 -13.90 -24.32
CA LEU A 639 20.33 -13.89 -25.67
C LEU A 639 21.28 -13.25 -26.68
N MET A 640 21.97 -12.16 -26.29
CA MET A 640 22.97 -11.54 -27.15
C MET A 640 24.16 -12.49 -27.42
N ALA A 641 24.58 -13.26 -26.41
CA ALA A 641 25.59 -14.30 -26.58
C ALA A 641 25.09 -15.47 -27.45
N GLU A 642 23.81 -15.88 -27.32
CA GLU A 642 23.17 -16.87 -28.19
C GLU A 642 23.13 -16.40 -29.66
N ASN A 643 22.78 -15.13 -29.91
CA ASN A 643 22.74 -14.55 -31.25
C ASN A 643 24.14 -14.54 -31.89
N TYR A 644 25.17 -14.20 -31.12
CA TYR A 644 26.56 -14.34 -31.58
C TYR A 644 26.93 -15.81 -31.87
N ALA A 645 26.61 -16.74 -30.98
CA ALA A 645 26.88 -18.17 -31.17
C ALA A 645 26.12 -18.77 -32.38
N CYS A 646 24.97 -18.19 -32.74
CA CYS A 646 24.21 -18.54 -33.93
C CYS A 646 24.65 -17.79 -35.20
N GLY A 647 25.60 -16.86 -35.11
CA GLY A 647 26.10 -16.06 -36.24
C GLY A 647 25.12 -14.98 -36.73
N MET A 648 24.18 -14.55 -35.90
CA MET A 648 23.17 -13.54 -36.26
C MET A 648 23.65 -12.09 -36.03
N GLU A 649 24.63 -11.89 -35.13
CA GLU A 649 25.22 -10.56 -34.86
C GLU A 649 26.75 -10.58 -34.97
N GLU A 650 27.32 -9.51 -35.54
CA GLU A 650 28.76 -9.30 -35.64
C GLU A 650 29.28 -8.40 -34.51
N PRO A 651 30.44 -8.72 -33.90
CA PRO A 651 30.99 -7.91 -32.83
C PRO A 651 31.62 -6.61 -33.35
N SER A 652 31.34 -5.51 -32.65
CA SER A 652 32.03 -4.24 -32.89
C SER A 652 33.53 -4.37 -32.55
N ARG A 653 34.37 -3.85 -33.46
CA ARG A 653 35.82 -3.88 -33.31
C ARG A 653 36.32 -2.61 -32.63
N PRO A 654 37.41 -2.70 -31.85
CA PRO A 654 38.01 -1.54 -31.23
C PRO A 654 38.53 -0.58 -32.30
N VAL A 655 38.30 0.71 -32.02
CA VAL A 655 38.79 1.86 -32.78
C VAL A 655 40.16 2.30 -32.29
#